data_AF-A0A933BYM3-F1
#
_entry.id   AF-A0A933BYM3-F1
#
_cell.length_a   1.000
_cell.length_b   1.000
_cell.length_c   1.000
_cell.angle_alpha   90.00
_cell.angle_beta   90.00
_cell.angle_gamma   90.00
#
_symmetry.space_group_name_H-M   'P 1'
#
loop_
_entity.id
_entity.type
_entity.pdbx_description
1 polymer ?
#
loop_
_entity_poly.entity_id
_entity_poly.type
_entity_poly.pdbx_seq_one_letter_code
_entity_poly.pdbx_strand_id
1 'polypeptide(L)'
;MTRRASLRDWMRGGRVAVVVLAFGPAPLGTLAAQTAPVASTVRVAPGPQYEAGWLHRLLLGGGYRELWTTPLEAEPLDLATFGAGLTPHARGGGFQTRSLRFHGGDGREYAFRSLDKDPGPTLRPELRGTIVHALYRDQTSAAFPAGALLAAPLARAAGVLHAAPRLVVMPDDPGLGEFRAEFAGMLGTIEERPDETSDGRPGFAGAAHVIGTERLLERIARTSRERVDARAYLTARLRELLIGDWDRHEDQWRWAGYPGGDGWIWRPIARDRDQAFSSYGGWLLALARVPEPKLVRFQARYPDPMALSWQSLALDRRLLAELDWPAWDSAAAQLVSAIPDSVLERAVSALPPAHADFAARTLLPVLRARRDRLPEAARQFYDWLSGAVDVHATDERDLALVERGLDGSEQVTLSRASGVEDDVVAPYFRRRFDPHVTREIRLYLHGRDDRVTVHGEAQSSILVRIVGGHGDDAVTDSSRVAGRGRTTLVYYDDHGRNRVLGAETRFDARPNAAPRRKAPRGPEDWGVRSLPLPWIDVDPDRGLLLGLGVQRTRYGFRQSPYASRTVLRAGYAFAAEGVRLQYRADFHPAMSRRETWVALFASNAEFLRFHGYGNETREERSENEFRVDQRVLRLEAGSRLPVTERLALSFGSVLEWQDTDAAPNGLLEETRPYGVGEFGALGVSAAVELDTRDHRRFATRGLRLRADASAYPPLWDAEQAFGTVRLEAAAHLGLRGEDAVLALRGGGERTWGLVPLQHAAFLGGRNLLHGYREQRFAGDAAVYGNAELRLSLGEARVAVPEEYGVFALADLGRVFLDGERSDQWHGALGAGIWLALVDRANTLSLAVARGERTAVYARLGFMS
;
A
#
# COMPACT_ATOMS: atom_id res chain seq x y z
N MET A 1 -16.51 -46.80 27.33
CA MET A 1 -17.98 -46.94 27.20
C MET A 1 -18.63 -46.00 28.20
N THR A 2 -19.47 -45.06 27.71
CA THR A 2 -20.65 -44.41 28.35
C THR A 2 -20.55 -43.96 29.82
N ARG A 3 -20.90 -42.73 30.25
CA ARG A 3 -21.92 -41.77 29.77
C ARG A 3 -21.71 -40.42 30.49
N ARG A 4 -22.23 -39.36 29.86
CA ARG A 4 -22.32 -37.95 30.27
C ARG A 4 -22.95 -37.72 31.66
N ALA A 5 -22.51 -36.66 32.36
CA ALA A 5 -23.28 -35.97 33.39
C ALA A 5 -23.15 -34.45 33.21
N SER A 6 -24.30 -33.76 33.30
CA SER A 6 -24.56 -32.38 32.94
C SER A 6 -24.28 -31.38 34.05
N LEU A 7 -23.76 -30.21 33.66
CA LEU A 7 -23.73 -28.97 34.45
C LEU A 7 -25.15 -28.47 34.76
N ARG A 8 -25.58 -28.60 36.02
CA ARG A 8 -26.60 -27.78 36.67
C ARG A 8 -26.53 -28.08 38.16
N ASP A 9 -25.84 -27.20 38.90
CA ASP A 9 -26.09 -26.85 40.31
C ASP A 9 -24.82 -26.23 40.90
N TRP A 10 -24.67 -24.90 40.80
CA TRP A 10 -23.97 -24.08 41.82
C TRP A 10 -24.11 -22.58 41.52
N MET A 11 -25.32 -22.03 41.63
CA MET A 11 -25.52 -20.60 41.90
C MET A 11 -26.74 -20.44 42.82
N ARG A 12 -26.50 -20.53 44.13
CA ARG A 12 -27.43 -20.10 45.18
C ARG A 12 -26.78 -18.93 45.92
N GLY A 13 -27.50 -17.82 46.05
CA GLY A 13 -27.30 -16.88 47.16
C GLY A 13 -27.17 -15.41 46.77
N GLY A 14 -28.28 -14.75 46.43
CA GLY A 14 -28.39 -13.29 46.40
C GLY A 14 -29.85 -12.89 46.67
N ARG A 15 -30.15 -12.57 47.93
CA ARG A 15 -31.51 -12.27 48.43
C ARG A 15 -31.98 -10.91 47.91
N VAL A 16 -33.08 -10.90 47.16
CA VAL A 16 -33.90 -9.70 46.88
C VAL A 16 -34.98 -9.62 47.96
N ALA A 17 -35.04 -8.51 48.70
CA ALA A 17 -36.15 -8.20 49.58
C ALA A 17 -37.21 -7.43 48.78
N VAL A 18 -38.37 -8.06 48.59
CA VAL A 18 -39.57 -7.48 47.99
C VAL A 18 -40.41 -6.92 49.14
N VAL A 19 -40.68 -5.62 49.14
CA VAL A 19 -41.73 -5.00 49.95
C VAL A 19 -42.97 -4.86 49.07
N VAL A 20 -44.03 -5.55 49.47
CA VAL A 20 -45.37 -5.48 48.88
C VAL A 20 -46.13 -4.36 49.58
N LEU A 21 -46.69 -3.41 48.82
CA LEU A 21 -47.78 -2.55 49.28
C LEU A 21 -48.94 -2.65 48.29
N ALA A 22 -50.12 -2.88 48.85
CA ALA A 22 -51.36 -3.25 48.19
C ALA A 22 -52.13 -2.04 47.61
N PHE A 23 -52.98 -2.37 46.64
CA PHE A 23 -53.85 -1.51 45.83
C PHE A 23 -54.90 -0.69 46.60
N GLY A 24 -55.22 0.48 46.05
CA GLY A 24 -56.54 1.11 46.11
C GLY A 24 -56.90 1.69 44.73
N PRO A 25 -58.12 1.51 44.20
CA PRO A 25 -58.50 2.01 42.88
C PRO A 25 -59.00 3.46 42.98
N ALA A 26 -58.55 4.31 42.06
CA ALA A 26 -59.09 5.66 41.83
C ALA A 26 -59.09 5.96 40.32
N PRO A 27 -59.97 6.86 39.84
CA PRO A 27 -60.66 6.70 38.56
C PRO A 27 -59.81 7.08 37.35
N LEU A 28 -60.18 6.48 36.21
CA LEU A 28 -59.72 6.83 34.87
C LEU A 28 -60.08 8.29 34.54
N GLY A 29 -59.15 9.20 34.83
CA GLY A 29 -59.12 10.53 34.22
C GLY A 29 -58.44 10.43 32.86
N THR A 30 -59.19 10.69 31.79
CA THR A 30 -58.66 10.95 30.45
C THR A 30 -57.71 12.14 30.51
N LEU A 31 -56.40 11.88 30.57
CA LEU A 31 -55.40 12.88 30.23
C LEU A 31 -55.31 12.92 28.71
N ALA A 32 -55.93 13.95 28.13
CA ALA A 32 -55.63 14.39 26.78
C ALA A 32 -54.11 14.54 26.68
N ALA A 33 -53.50 13.84 25.71
CA ALA A 33 -52.12 14.05 25.34
C ALA A 33 -51.99 15.51 24.88
N GLN A 34 -51.53 16.38 25.77
CA GLN A 34 -50.93 17.64 25.37
C GLN A 34 -49.68 17.26 24.57
N THR A 35 -49.77 17.41 23.24
CA THR A 35 -48.62 17.52 22.37
C THR A 35 -47.79 18.68 22.89
N ALA A 36 -46.75 18.37 23.66
CA ALA A 36 -45.71 19.33 23.98
C ALA A 36 -45.12 19.85 22.66
N PRO A 37 -44.82 21.15 22.56
CA PRO A 37 -44.19 21.71 21.37
C PRO A 37 -42.89 20.96 21.08
N VAL A 38 -42.68 20.58 19.81
CA VAL A 38 -41.43 20.01 19.31
C VAL A 38 -40.28 20.91 19.78
N ALA A 39 -39.30 20.32 20.49
CA ALA A 39 -38.21 21.07 21.11
C ALA A 39 -37.47 21.95 20.10
N SER A 40 -37.19 23.19 20.52
CA SER A 40 -36.59 24.28 19.73
C SER A 40 -35.07 24.16 19.56
N THR A 41 -34.56 23.00 19.13
CA THR A 41 -33.13 22.54 19.10
C THR A 41 -32.71 21.69 20.32
N VAL A 42 -31.81 20.73 20.08
CA VAL A 42 -31.21 19.83 21.08
C VAL A 42 -29.70 20.08 21.12
N ARG A 43 -29.13 20.11 22.34
CA ARG A 43 -27.69 20.29 22.55
C ARG A 43 -27.00 18.93 22.69
N VAL A 44 -26.12 18.58 21.74
CA VAL A 44 -25.43 17.29 21.68
C VAL A 44 -23.95 17.50 21.34
N ALA A 45 -23.04 16.82 22.03
CA ALA A 45 -21.62 16.78 21.66
C ALA A 45 -21.41 15.72 20.55
N PRO A 46 -20.76 16.05 19.43
CA PRO A 46 -20.56 15.10 18.32
C PRO A 46 -19.82 13.82 18.69
N GLY A 47 -18.84 13.90 19.60
CA GLY A 47 -17.99 12.79 20.00
C GLY A 47 -17.25 13.08 21.31
N PRO A 48 -17.95 13.04 22.46
CA PRO A 48 -17.35 13.31 23.78
C PRO A 48 -16.17 12.38 24.11
N GLN A 49 -16.13 11.18 23.53
CA GLN A 49 -15.04 10.22 23.71
C GLN A 49 -13.68 10.67 23.17
N TYR A 50 -13.61 11.75 22.38
CA TYR A 50 -12.36 12.24 21.79
C TYR A 50 -11.57 13.20 22.70
N GLU A 51 -12.05 13.42 23.92
CA GLU A 51 -11.33 14.17 24.95
C GLU A 51 -9.92 13.59 25.19
N ALA A 52 -8.93 14.46 25.26
CA ALA A 52 -7.53 14.04 25.32
C ALA A 52 -6.64 15.06 26.06
N GLY A 53 -5.77 14.54 26.93
CA GLY A 53 -4.72 15.30 27.61
C GLY A 53 -3.51 15.62 26.72
N TRP A 54 -2.56 16.39 27.25
CA TRP A 54 -1.43 16.93 26.47
C TRP A 54 -0.54 15.85 25.83
N LEU A 55 -0.27 14.75 26.54
CA LEU A 55 0.58 13.66 26.04
C LEU A 55 -0.08 12.92 24.86
N HIS A 56 -1.39 12.66 24.97
CA HIS A 56 -2.17 12.04 23.90
C HIS A 56 -2.19 12.92 22.65
N ARG A 57 -2.37 14.24 22.83
CA ARG A 57 -2.31 15.22 21.73
C ARG A 57 -0.93 15.34 21.09
N LEU A 58 0.15 15.19 21.87
CA LEU A 58 1.52 15.18 21.36
C LEU A 58 1.77 13.96 20.45
N LEU A 59 1.32 12.78 20.89
CA LEU A 59 1.54 11.52 20.16
C LEU A 59 0.59 11.33 18.98
N LEU A 60 -0.70 11.63 19.16
CA LEU A 60 -1.80 11.31 18.24
C LEU A 60 -2.49 12.54 17.62
N GLY A 61 -2.01 13.73 17.96
CA GLY A 61 -2.49 14.99 17.40
C GLY A 61 -3.62 15.63 18.20
N GLY A 62 -3.63 16.96 18.21
CA GLY A 62 -4.75 17.76 18.73
C GLY A 62 -5.99 17.72 17.83
N GLY A 63 -5.80 17.58 16.51
CA GLY A 63 -6.87 17.45 15.52
C GLY A 63 -7.96 18.51 15.69
N TYR A 64 -9.22 18.07 15.54
CA TYR A 64 -10.42 18.86 15.80
C TYR A 64 -11.11 18.43 17.10
N ARG A 65 -10.40 17.80 18.04
CA ARG A 65 -10.99 17.21 19.27
C ARG A 65 -11.84 18.18 20.09
N GLU A 66 -11.45 19.45 20.14
CA GLU A 66 -12.23 20.51 20.79
C GLU A 66 -13.63 20.63 20.17
N LEU A 67 -13.74 20.53 18.84
CA LEU A 67 -15.01 20.60 18.13
C LEU A 67 -15.86 19.34 18.34
N TRP A 68 -15.23 18.18 18.49
CA TRP A 68 -15.93 16.94 18.78
C TRP A 68 -16.49 16.89 20.22
N THR A 69 -15.83 17.57 21.16
CA THR A 69 -16.21 17.58 22.58
C THR A 69 -17.09 18.77 22.97
N THR A 70 -17.13 19.82 22.14
CA THR A 70 -18.00 20.98 22.36
C THR A 70 -19.44 20.66 21.93
N PRO A 71 -20.44 20.77 22.82
CA PRO A 71 -21.83 20.57 22.45
C PRO A 71 -22.30 21.59 21.41
N LEU A 72 -23.05 21.12 20.41
CA LEU A 72 -23.67 21.94 19.38
C LEU A 72 -25.20 21.84 19.45
N GLU A 73 -25.87 22.89 18.99
CA GLU A 73 -27.32 22.94 18.88
C GLU A 73 -27.73 22.44 17.48
N ALA A 74 -28.58 21.43 17.45
CA ALA A 74 -29.10 20.85 16.22
C ALA A 74 -30.60 20.57 16.35
N GLU A 75 -31.33 20.77 15.25
CA GLU A 75 -32.78 20.53 15.21
C GLU A 75 -33.06 19.02 15.15
N PRO A 76 -34.06 18.51 15.89
CA PRO A 76 -34.62 17.19 15.62
C PRO A 76 -35.13 17.10 14.18
N LEU A 77 -34.82 16.02 13.46
CA LEU A 77 -35.38 15.77 12.14
C LEU A 77 -36.88 15.47 12.26
N ASP A 78 -37.72 16.31 11.69
CA ASP A 78 -39.16 16.05 11.61
C ASP A 78 -39.45 15.09 10.44
N LEU A 79 -39.71 13.82 10.76
CA LEU A 79 -40.01 12.78 9.77
C LEU A 79 -41.34 13.00 9.07
N ALA A 80 -42.29 13.73 9.65
CA ALA A 80 -43.60 13.93 9.04
C ALA A 80 -43.57 15.05 7.98
N THR A 81 -42.74 16.08 8.18
CA THR A 81 -42.73 17.26 7.31
C THR A 81 -41.53 17.31 6.35
N PHE A 82 -40.36 16.79 6.74
CA PHE A 82 -39.19 16.79 5.87
C PHE A 82 -39.42 15.90 4.64
N GLY A 83 -39.07 16.37 3.44
CA GLY A 83 -39.27 15.61 2.19
C GLY A 83 -40.74 15.25 1.91
N ALA A 84 -41.70 16.03 2.43
CA ALA A 84 -43.13 15.72 2.44
C ALA A 84 -43.50 14.39 3.13
N GLY A 85 -42.69 13.97 4.11
CA GLY A 85 -42.85 12.74 4.88
C GLY A 85 -41.76 11.72 4.54
N LEU A 86 -40.88 11.42 5.49
CA LEU A 86 -39.79 10.45 5.33
C LEU A 86 -40.22 9.07 5.83
N THR A 87 -40.06 8.06 4.97
CA THR A 87 -40.23 6.65 5.33
C THR A 87 -38.88 5.93 5.22
N PRO A 88 -38.31 5.42 6.33
CA PRO A 88 -37.05 4.70 6.28
C PRO A 88 -37.24 3.34 5.58
N HIS A 89 -36.31 2.97 4.72
CA HIS A 89 -36.42 1.72 3.95
C HIS A 89 -35.15 0.86 3.95
N ALA A 90 -33.97 1.43 4.19
CA ALA A 90 -32.73 0.68 4.18
C ALA A 90 -31.61 1.31 5.00
N ARG A 91 -30.84 0.47 5.67
CA ARG A 91 -29.50 0.84 6.17
C ARG A 91 -28.56 1.03 4.98
N GLY A 92 -27.66 2.00 5.10
CA GLY A 92 -26.61 2.29 4.13
C GLY A 92 -25.31 2.66 4.83
N GLY A 93 -24.36 3.20 4.05
CA GLY A 93 -23.03 3.54 4.54
C GLY A 93 -22.07 2.35 4.42
N GLY A 94 -20.80 2.64 4.12
CA GLY A 94 -19.75 1.63 4.13
C GLY A 94 -19.41 1.19 5.55
N PHE A 95 -18.35 0.38 5.71
CA PHE A 95 -17.91 -0.21 6.97
C PHE A 95 -17.53 0.77 8.12
N GLN A 96 -17.66 2.10 7.97
CA GLN A 96 -17.26 3.11 8.95
C GLN A 96 -18.37 4.08 9.39
N THR A 97 -19.36 4.36 8.54
CA THR A 97 -20.40 5.38 8.77
C THR A 97 -21.77 4.72 8.86
N ARG A 98 -22.53 4.99 9.91
CA ARG A 98 -23.92 4.51 10.01
C ARG A 98 -24.80 5.44 9.19
N SER A 99 -25.54 4.89 8.22
CA SER A 99 -26.46 5.67 7.40
C SER A 99 -27.82 4.99 7.28
N LEU A 100 -28.86 5.82 7.19
CA LEU A 100 -30.24 5.39 7.01
C LEU A 100 -30.83 6.10 5.78
N ARG A 101 -31.43 5.32 4.89
CA ARG A 101 -32.05 5.80 3.65
C ARG A 101 -33.55 5.92 3.83
N PHE A 102 -34.10 6.97 3.28
CA PHE A 102 -35.52 7.30 3.34
C PHE A 102 -36.09 7.52 1.95
N HIS A 103 -37.34 7.12 1.77
CA HIS A 103 -38.19 7.63 0.70
C HIS A 103 -38.94 8.86 1.22
N GLY A 104 -38.87 9.97 0.50
CA GLY A 104 -39.70 11.15 0.74
C GLY A 104 -41.06 11.01 0.06
N GLY A 105 -42.10 11.58 0.67
CA GLY A 105 -43.43 11.73 0.08
C GLY A 105 -43.44 12.60 -1.18
N ASP A 106 -42.39 13.40 -1.39
CA ASP A 106 -42.14 14.15 -2.63
C ASP A 106 -41.60 13.27 -3.79
N GLY A 107 -41.34 11.99 -3.52
CA GLY A 107 -40.79 11.02 -4.48
C GLY A 107 -39.28 11.06 -4.62
N ARG A 108 -38.55 11.77 -3.76
CA ARG A 108 -37.08 11.78 -3.72
C ARG A 108 -36.55 10.79 -2.70
N GLU A 109 -35.28 10.41 -2.84
CA GLU A 109 -34.56 9.68 -1.80
C GLU A 109 -33.72 10.62 -0.94
N TYR A 110 -33.62 10.29 0.34
CA TYR A 110 -32.80 11.00 1.30
C TYR A 110 -31.90 10.02 2.05
N ALA A 111 -30.74 10.51 2.50
CA ALA A 111 -29.83 9.74 3.32
C ALA A 111 -29.46 10.55 4.57
N PHE A 112 -29.68 9.94 5.73
CA PHE A 112 -29.10 10.38 6.99
C PHE A 112 -27.74 9.69 7.17
N ARG A 113 -26.73 10.41 7.66
CA ARG A 113 -25.38 9.90 7.93
C ARG A 113 -24.90 10.37 9.30
N SER A 114 -24.40 9.46 10.12
CA SER A 114 -23.82 9.81 11.41
C SER A 114 -22.60 10.72 11.27
N LEU A 115 -22.47 11.72 12.14
CA LEU A 115 -21.25 12.55 12.21
C LEU A 115 -20.09 11.73 12.77
N ASP A 116 -20.29 11.11 13.94
CA ASP A 116 -19.32 10.20 14.54
C ASP A 116 -19.25 8.90 13.74
N LYS A 117 -18.03 8.40 13.58
CA LYS A 117 -17.72 7.23 12.76
C LYS A 117 -16.93 6.23 13.57
N ASP A 118 -17.29 4.97 13.36
CA ASP A 118 -16.58 3.86 13.95
C ASP A 118 -15.96 3.03 12.83
N PRO A 119 -14.66 3.22 12.54
CA PRO A 119 -14.00 2.44 11.51
C PRO A 119 -13.68 1.01 11.96
N GLY A 120 -13.96 0.62 13.21
CA GLY A 120 -13.75 -0.71 13.76
C GLY A 120 -14.18 -1.88 12.87
N PRO A 121 -15.34 -1.84 12.19
CA PRO A 121 -15.76 -2.91 11.29
C PRO A 121 -14.83 -3.11 10.07
N THR A 122 -14.08 -2.07 9.63
CA THR A 122 -13.05 -2.21 8.56
C THR A 122 -11.81 -2.96 9.01
N LEU A 123 -11.54 -3.00 10.32
CA LEU A 123 -10.40 -3.73 10.84
C LEU A 123 -10.65 -5.24 10.73
N ARG A 124 -9.55 -5.99 10.54
CA ARG A 124 -9.59 -7.44 10.61
C ARG A 124 -10.22 -7.86 11.94
N PRO A 125 -11.03 -8.94 11.98
CA PRO A 125 -11.75 -9.34 13.19
C PRO A 125 -10.89 -9.41 14.45
N GLU A 126 -9.63 -9.80 14.32
CA GLU A 126 -8.67 -9.95 15.41
C GLU A 126 -8.34 -8.59 16.05
N LEU A 127 -8.26 -7.52 15.25
CA LEU A 127 -7.92 -6.18 15.72
C LEU A 127 -9.10 -5.45 16.38
N ARG A 128 -10.32 -5.96 16.26
CA ARG A 128 -11.52 -5.31 16.81
C ARG A 128 -11.52 -5.40 18.34
N GLY A 129 -11.69 -4.25 18.98
CA GLY A 129 -11.71 -4.12 20.45
C GLY A 129 -10.33 -4.06 21.11
N THR A 130 -9.26 -3.96 20.32
CA THR A 130 -7.87 -3.81 20.78
C THR A 130 -7.45 -2.35 20.86
N ILE A 131 -6.22 -2.07 21.29
CA ILE A 131 -5.65 -0.70 21.24
C ILE A 131 -5.60 -0.15 19.81
N VAL A 132 -5.47 -1.02 18.80
CA VAL A 132 -5.48 -0.63 17.39
C VAL A 132 -6.85 -0.11 17.00
N HIS A 133 -7.93 -0.76 17.45
CA HIS A 133 -9.29 -0.27 17.23
C HIS A 133 -9.48 1.09 17.92
N ALA A 134 -9.08 1.21 19.19
CA ALA A 134 -9.17 2.48 19.91
C ALA A 134 -8.40 3.60 19.20
N LEU A 135 -7.18 3.32 18.73
CA LEU A 135 -6.34 4.24 17.98
C LEU A 135 -6.99 4.63 16.63
N TYR A 136 -7.52 3.66 15.88
CA TYR A 136 -8.14 3.93 14.58
C TYR A 136 -9.40 4.78 14.72
N ARG A 137 -10.24 4.48 15.73
CA ARG A 137 -11.42 5.28 16.05
C ARG A 137 -11.05 6.67 16.56
N ASP A 138 -10.04 6.78 17.41
CA ASP A 138 -9.52 8.05 17.90
C ASP A 138 -9.11 9.00 16.75
N GLN A 139 -8.62 8.46 15.64
CA GLN A 139 -8.26 9.26 14.46
C GLN A 139 -9.47 9.81 13.68
N THR A 140 -10.71 9.40 13.97
CA THR A 140 -11.92 10.13 13.53
C THR A 140 -11.88 11.60 13.99
N SER A 141 -11.23 11.87 15.14
CA SER A 141 -11.06 13.24 15.65
C SER A 141 -10.19 14.15 14.78
N ALA A 142 -9.45 13.59 13.82
CA ALA A 142 -8.68 14.34 12.83
C ALA A 142 -9.56 14.88 11.67
N ALA A 143 -10.78 14.38 11.51
CA ALA A 143 -11.76 14.92 10.56
C ALA A 143 -12.51 16.11 11.17
N PHE A 144 -12.86 17.10 10.36
CA PHE A 144 -13.64 18.26 10.80
C PHE A 144 -15.13 17.86 10.85
N PRO A 145 -15.80 17.84 12.04
CA PRO A 145 -17.13 17.25 12.20
C PRO A 145 -18.19 17.81 11.24
N ALA A 146 -18.12 19.12 10.97
CA ALA A 146 -19.05 19.85 10.10
C ALA A 146 -18.49 20.08 8.68
N GLY A 147 -17.57 19.24 8.20
CA GLY A 147 -16.85 19.43 6.94
C GLY A 147 -17.75 19.52 5.72
N ALA A 148 -18.80 18.68 5.69
CA ALA A 148 -19.77 18.69 4.62
C ALA A 148 -20.56 20.01 4.54
N LEU A 149 -20.89 20.63 5.68
CA LEU A 149 -21.56 21.94 5.73
C LEU A 149 -20.66 23.06 5.20
N LEU A 150 -19.39 23.07 5.60
CA LEU A 150 -18.41 24.07 5.12
C LEU A 150 -18.15 23.92 3.62
N ALA A 151 -18.11 22.69 3.11
CA ALA A 151 -17.80 22.41 1.72
C ALA A 151 -18.96 22.68 0.74
N ALA A 152 -20.21 22.63 1.19
CA ALA A 152 -21.38 22.79 0.30
C ALA A 152 -21.49 24.19 -0.35
N PRO A 153 -21.36 25.33 0.39
CA PRO A 153 -21.33 26.65 -0.23
C PRO A 153 -20.20 26.83 -1.24
N LEU A 154 -19.04 26.20 -1.00
CA LEU A 154 -17.91 26.21 -1.93
C LEU A 154 -18.21 25.43 -3.21
N ALA A 155 -18.83 24.25 -3.08
CA ALA A 155 -19.27 23.45 -4.22
C ALA A 155 -20.31 24.19 -5.07
N ARG A 156 -21.26 24.89 -4.42
CA ARG A 156 -22.26 25.73 -5.09
C ARG A 156 -21.61 26.86 -5.88
N ALA A 157 -20.68 27.58 -5.25
CA ALA A 157 -19.96 28.68 -5.90
C ALA A 157 -19.13 28.20 -7.10
N ALA A 158 -18.53 27.01 -6.99
CA ALA A 158 -17.78 26.35 -8.06
C ALA A 158 -18.65 25.76 -9.18
N GLY A 159 -19.98 25.79 -9.07
CA GLY A 159 -20.89 25.17 -10.04
C GLY A 159 -20.85 23.63 -10.06
N VAL A 160 -20.33 23.01 -9.00
CA VAL A 160 -20.22 21.54 -8.89
C VAL A 160 -21.53 20.98 -8.35
N LEU A 161 -22.14 20.02 -9.04
CA LEU A 161 -23.34 19.36 -8.57
C LEU A 161 -23.06 18.62 -7.25
N HIS A 162 -23.89 18.87 -6.25
CA HIS A 162 -23.78 18.28 -4.92
C HIS A 162 -25.11 18.38 -4.19
N ALA A 163 -25.42 17.38 -3.35
CA ALA A 163 -26.50 17.51 -2.39
C ALA A 163 -26.08 18.46 -1.25
N ALA A 164 -27.04 19.23 -0.72
CA ALA A 164 -26.79 20.15 0.38
C ALA A 164 -27.13 19.44 1.71
N PRO A 165 -26.13 19.16 2.57
CA PRO A 165 -26.37 18.54 3.86
C PRO A 165 -27.00 19.53 4.86
N ARG A 166 -27.91 19.02 5.69
CA ARG A 166 -28.43 19.72 6.88
C ARG A 166 -28.05 18.93 8.12
N LEU A 167 -27.53 19.61 9.14
CA LEU A 167 -27.22 19.00 10.43
C LEU A 167 -28.51 18.82 11.23
N VAL A 168 -28.77 17.58 11.68
CA VAL A 168 -29.97 17.22 12.41
C VAL A 168 -29.67 16.17 13.48
N VAL A 169 -30.53 16.08 14.50
CA VAL A 169 -30.58 14.95 15.42
C VAL A 169 -31.71 14.03 14.98
N MET A 170 -31.43 12.74 14.82
CA MET A 170 -32.47 11.77 14.53
C MET A 170 -33.45 11.71 15.74
N PRO A 171 -34.76 11.92 15.54
CA PRO A 171 -35.71 11.89 16.64
C PRO A 171 -35.87 10.48 17.20
N ASP A 172 -36.32 10.39 18.44
CA ASP A 172 -36.82 9.13 18.99
C ASP A 172 -38.28 8.91 18.56
N ASP A 173 -38.49 8.61 17.28
CA ASP A 173 -39.81 8.55 16.64
C ASP A 173 -40.23 7.11 16.28
N PRO A 174 -41.46 6.65 16.61
CA PRO A 174 -41.98 5.35 16.20
C PRO A 174 -41.94 5.08 14.68
N GLY A 175 -42.01 6.12 13.85
CA GLY A 175 -41.90 6.05 12.39
C GLY A 175 -40.56 5.51 11.89
N LEU A 176 -39.54 5.44 12.76
CA LEU A 176 -38.27 4.77 12.46
C LEU A 176 -38.37 3.24 12.46
N GLY A 177 -39.44 2.65 13.01
CA GLY A 177 -39.64 1.20 13.04
C GLY A 177 -38.44 0.45 13.64
N GLU A 178 -37.93 -0.54 12.91
CA GLU A 178 -36.78 -1.36 13.34
C GLU A 178 -35.48 -0.54 13.50
N PHE A 179 -35.36 0.60 12.81
CA PHE A 179 -34.15 1.43 12.83
C PHE A 179 -34.07 2.33 14.06
N ARG A 180 -35.17 2.48 14.80
CA ARG A 180 -35.27 3.38 15.98
C ARG A 180 -34.17 3.10 17.02
N ALA A 181 -33.96 1.83 17.35
CA ALA A 181 -33.01 1.43 18.39
C ALA A 181 -31.54 1.78 18.07
N GLU A 182 -31.20 1.87 16.78
CA GLU A 182 -29.84 2.19 16.33
C GLU A 182 -29.63 3.69 16.11
N PHE A 183 -30.65 4.39 15.58
CA PHE A 183 -30.50 5.75 15.07
C PHE A 183 -31.09 6.83 16.00
N ALA A 184 -32.03 6.53 16.89
CA ALA A 184 -32.64 7.55 17.76
C ALA A 184 -31.60 8.32 18.59
N GLY A 185 -31.70 9.65 18.60
CA GLY A 185 -30.79 10.56 19.31
C GLY A 185 -29.43 10.76 18.63
N MET A 186 -29.18 10.11 17.48
CA MET A 186 -27.91 10.22 16.76
C MET A 186 -27.78 11.58 16.07
N LEU A 187 -26.64 12.24 16.25
CA LEU A 187 -26.30 13.44 15.50
C LEU A 187 -25.74 13.07 14.12
N GLY A 188 -26.27 13.70 13.07
CA GLY A 188 -25.89 13.38 11.71
C GLY A 188 -26.24 14.48 10.71
N THR A 189 -25.93 14.24 9.45
CA THR A 189 -26.43 15.06 8.34
C THR A 189 -27.52 14.32 7.57
N ILE A 190 -28.55 15.05 7.14
CA ILE A 190 -29.56 14.59 6.18
C ILE A 190 -29.34 15.35 4.86
N GLU A 191 -29.30 14.62 3.75
CA GLU A 191 -29.22 15.20 2.41
C GLU A 191 -30.04 14.40 1.40
N GLU A 192 -30.45 15.05 0.31
CA GLU A 192 -31.01 14.34 -0.86
C GLU A 192 -29.96 13.36 -1.38
N ARG A 193 -30.37 12.13 -1.71
CA ARG A 193 -29.50 11.10 -2.28
C ARG A 193 -29.70 11.07 -3.79
N PRO A 194 -28.74 11.58 -4.59
CA PRO A 194 -28.81 11.48 -6.04
C PRO A 194 -28.58 10.02 -6.46
N ASP A 195 -29.61 9.34 -6.94
CA ASP A 195 -29.57 7.99 -7.52
C ASP A 195 -30.68 7.85 -8.59
N GLU A 196 -30.66 6.78 -9.39
CA GLU A 196 -31.77 6.45 -10.29
C GLU A 196 -33.04 6.16 -9.47
N THR A 197 -34.16 6.78 -9.82
CA THR A 197 -35.46 6.45 -9.23
C THR A 197 -36.13 5.32 -10.03
N SER A 198 -36.87 4.45 -9.35
CA SER A 198 -37.57 3.31 -9.96
C SER A 198 -38.79 3.71 -10.80
N ASP A 199 -39.23 4.97 -10.73
CA ASP A 199 -40.47 5.48 -11.30
C ASP A 199 -40.28 6.43 -12.49
N GLY A 200 -39.04 6.58 -13.00
CA GLY A 200 -38.76 7.33 -14.22
C GLY A 200 -38.96 8.85 -14.12
N ARG A 201 -39.04 9.41 -12.90
CA ARG A 201 -39.06 10.87 -12.70
C ARG A 201 -37.70 11.50 -13.05
N PRO A 202 -37.67 12.77 -13.51
CA PRO A 202 -36.39 13.49 -13.70
C PRO A 202 -35.58 13.47 -12.41
N GLY A 203 -34.29 13.14 -12.54
CA GLY A 203 -33.39 12.96 -11.40
C GLY A 203 -32.87 14.27 -10.80
N PHE A 204 -31.76 14.17 -10.10
CA PHE A 204 -31.09 15.28 -9.42
C PHE A 204 -30.66 16.40 -10.39
N ALA A 205 -30.87 17.66 -10.01
CA ALA A 205 -30.46 18.86 -10.77
C ALA A 205 -30.93 18.86 -12.25
N GLY A 206 -32.15 18.37 -12.51
CA GLY A 206 -32.75 18.35 -13.84
C GLY A 206 -32.14 17.34 -14.80
N ALA A 207 -31.32 16.40 -14.30
CA ALA A 207 -30.74 15.33 -15.10
C ALA A 207 -31.82 14.31 -15.49
N ALA A 208 -31.74 13.75 -16.70
CA ALA A 208 -32.64 12.67 -17.09
C ALA A 208 -32.26 11.33 -16.43
N HIS A 209 -30.97 11.17 -16.12
CA HIS A 209 -30.42 9.97 -15.50
C HIS A 209 -29.38 10.35 -14.42
N VAL A 210 -29.26 9.52 -13.38
CA VAL A 210 -28.21 9.65 -12.35
C VAL A 210 -27.59 8.28 -12.09
N ILE A 211 -26.39 8.03 -12.59
CA ILE A 211 -25.75 6.70 -12.51
C ILE A 211 -24.51 6.67 -11.61
N GLY A 212 -24.13 5.46 -11.18
CA GLY A 212 -22.84 5.19 -10.52
C GLY A 212 -21.65 5.19 -11.49
N THR A 213 -20.44 5.30 -10.95
CA THR A 213 -19.20 5.38 -11.74
C THR A 213 -18.92 4.12 -12.56
N GLU A 214 -19.16 2.92 -12.01
CA GLU A 214 -19.01 1.65 -12.74
C GLU A 214 -19.83 1.66 -14.05
N ARG A 215 -21.13 1.95 -13.94
CA ARG A 215 -22.03 2.04 -15.10
C ARG A 215 -21.66 3.20 -16.05
N LEU A 216 -21.11 4.30 -15.54
CA LEU A 216 -20.58 5.36 -16.41
C LEU A 216 -19.41 4.81 -17.24
N LEU A 217 -18.44 4.16 -16.61
CA LEU A 217 -17.25 3.64 -17.27
C LEU A 217 -17.63 2.62 -18.34
N GLU A 218 -18.60 1.74 -18.08
CA GLU A 218 -19.19 0.84 -19.07
C GLU A 218 -19.80 1.59 -20.27
N ARG A 219 -20.59 2.64 -20.02
CA ARG A 219 -21.24 3.42 -21.09
C ARG A 219 -20.25 4.16 -21.98
N ILE A 220 -19.26 4.84 -21.40
CA ILE A 220 -18.25 5.58 -22.16
C ILE A 220 -17.24 4.67 -22.86
N ALA A 221 -17.06 3.43 -22.37
CA ALA A 221 -16.29 2.41 -23.08
C ALA A 221 -17.09 1.86 -24.27
N ARG A 222 -18.40 1.71 -24.15
CA ARG A 222 -19.23 1.10 -25.20
C ARG A 222 -19.37 1.92 -26.47
N THR A 223 -19.45 3.26 -26.38
CA THR A 223 -19.71 4.13 -27.54
C THR A 223 -19.24 5.55 -27.31
N SER A 224 -18.81 6.22 -28.39
CA SER A 224 -18.35 7.61 -28.35
C SER A 224 -19.49 8.64 -28.21
N ARG A 225 -20.75 8.20 -28.25
CA ARG A 225 -21.95 9.03 -27.97
C ARG A 225 -22.14 9.34 -26.49
N GLU A 226 -21.48 8.60 -25.60
CA GLU A 226 -21.56 8.77 -24.16
C GLU A 226 -20.29 9.53 -23.71
N ARG A 227 -20.43 10.79 -23.29
CA ARG A 227 -19.28 11.66 -23.01
C ARG A 227 -19.32 12.23 -21.60
N VAL A 228 -18.17 12.30 -20.95
CA VAL A 228 -18.03 13.02 -19.68
C VAL A 228 -17.67 14.48 -19.97
N ASP A 229 -18.31 15.40 -19.26
CA ASP A 229 -17.88 16.79 -19.19
C ASP A 229 -16.57 16.85 -18.37
N ALA A 230 -15.44 16.61 -19.04
CA ALA A 230 -14.13 16.52 -18.40
C ALA A 230 -13.75 17.81 -17.68
N ARG A 231 -14.19 18.98 -18.18
CA ARG A 231 -13.97 20.28 -17.51
C ARG A 231 -14.77 20.39 -16.23
N ALA A 232 -16.04 19.97 -16.20
CA ALA A 232 -16.82 19.91 -14.97
C ALA A 232 -16.20 18.94 -13.94
N TYR A 233 -15.69 17.79 -14.39
CA TYR A 233 -14.93 16.87 -13.53
C TYR A 233 -13.64 17.48 -12.99
N LEU A 234 -12.86 18.17 -13.83
CA LEU A 234 -11.67 18.86 -13.39
C LEU A 234 -11.97 19.94 -12.34
N THR A 235 -12.99 20.79 -12.58
CA THR A 235 -13.42 21.81 -11.61
C THR A 235 -13.82 21.16 -10.28
N ALA A 236 -14.55 20.04 -10.32
CA ALA A 236 -14.88 19.29 -9.12
C ALA A 236 -13.61 18.80 -8.40
N ARG A 237 -12.66 18.16 -9.12
CA ARG A 237 -11.40 17.66 -8.55
C ARG A 237 -10.53 18.77 -7.95
N LEU A 238 -10.36 19.90 -8.62
CA LEU A 238 -9.61 21.05 -8.09
C LEU A 238 -10.28 21.62 -6.83
N ARG A 239 -11.61 21.60 -6.74
CA ARG A 239 -12.33 21.98 -5.51
C ARG A 239 -12.12 20.97 -4.38
N GLU A 240 -12.11 19.67 -4.67
CA GLU A 240 -11.79 18.65 -3.67
C GLU A 240 -10.35 18.80 -3.15
N LEU A 241 -9.41 19.12 -4.04
CA LEU A 241 -8.04 19.48 -3.67
C LEU A 241 -8.03 20.71 -2.75
N LEU A 242 -8.77 21.78 -3.08
CA LEU A 242 -8.86 22.98 -2.26
C LEU A 242 -9.27 22.68 -0.81
N ILE A 243 -10.24 21.79 -0.60
CA ILE A 243 -10.71 21.40 0.74
C ILE A 243 -9.91 20.25 1.36
N GLY A 244 -8.90 19.72 0.65
CA GLY A 244 -8.01 18.67 1.14
C GLY A 244 -8.68 17.33 1.34
N ASP A 245 -9.71 17.02 0.56
CA ASP A 245 -10.39 15.74 0.64
C ASP A 245 -9.64 14.69 -0.19
N TRP A 246 -8.99 13.76 0.51
CA TRP A 246 -8.13 12.72 -0.07
C TRP A 246 -8.90 11.47 -0.51
N ASP A 247 -10.15 11.30 -0.10
CA ASP A 247 -10.91 10.06 -0.29
C ASP A 247 -11.92 10.23 -1.43
N ARG A 248 -11.40 10.14 -2.65
CA ARG A 248 -12.15 10.42 -3.89
C ARG A 248 -12.19 9.22 -4.83
N HIS A 249 -12.46 8.05 -4.24
CA HIS A 249 -12.70 6.81 -4.98
C HIS A 249 -14.05 6.81 -5.71
N GLU A 250 -14.28 5.79 -6.53
CA GLU A 250 -15.38 5.73 -7.51
C GLU A 250 -16.80 5.88 -6.91
N ASP A 251 -17.04 5.37 -5.70
CA ASP A 251 -18.34 5.48 -5.02
C ASP A 251 -18.67 6.90 -4.54
N GLN A 252 -17.67 7.79 -4.47
CA GLN A 252 -17.85 9.19 -4.06
C GLN A 252 -18.37 10.09 -5.18
N TRP A 253 -18.66 9.48 -6.33
CA TRP A 253 -19.23 10.15 -7.49
C TRP A 253 -20.55 9.48 -7.89
N ARG A 254 -21.48 10.34 -8.30
CA ARG A 254 -22.61 9.99 -9.17
C ARG A 254 -22.52 10.83 -10.43
N TRP A 255 -23.26 10.47 -11.46
CA TRP A 255 -23.14 11.10 -12.77
C TRP A 255 -24.51 11.48 -13.30
N ALA A 256 -24.74 12.79 -13.44
CA ALA A 256 -25.94 13.38 -14.01
C ALA A 256 -25.86 13.36 -15.54
N GLY A 257 -26.78 12.67 -16.20
CA GLY A 257 -26.89 12.57 -17.65
C GLY A 257 -27.81 13.65 -18.23
N TYR A 258 -27.28 14.44 -19.16
CA TYR A 258 -28.02 15.43 -19.94
C TYR A 258 -27.96 15.10 -21.44
N PRO A 259 -29.04 15.32 -22.21
CA PRO A 259 -29.00 15.10 -23.65
C PRO A 259 -27.91 15.96 -24.32
N GLY A 260 -27.11 15.37 -25.20
CA GLY A 260 -26.06 16.07 -25.95
C GLY A 260 -25.89 15.49 -27.34
N GLY A 261 -26.35 16.21 -28.36
CA GLY A 261 -26.32 15.74 -29.75
C GLY A 261 -27.15 14.46 -29.93
N ASP A 262 -26.51 13.38 -30.36
CA ASP A 262 -27.09 12.04 -30.55
C ASP A 262 -26.86 11.08 -29.36
N GLY A 263 -26.40 11.61 -28.21
CA GLY A 263 -26.10 10.84 -27.00
C GLY A 263 -26.24 11.63 -25.69
N TRP A 264 -25.34 11.38 -24.75
CA TRP A 264 -25.40 11.92 -23.39
C TRP A 264 -24.10 12.60 -22.98
N ILE A 265 -24.24 13.72 -22.28
CA ILE A 265 -23.15 14.39 -21.56
C ILE A 265 -23.35 14.15 -20.06
N TRP A 266 -22.37 13.50 -19.44
CA TRP A 266 -22.35 13.14 -18.04
C TRP A 266 -21.57 14.18 -17.23
N ARG A 267 -22.22 14.73 -16.21
CA ARG A 267 -21.61 15.67 -15.25
C ARG A 267 -21.46 15.03 -13.87
N PRO A 268 -20.35 15.29 -13.17
CA PRO A 268 -20.10 14.71 -11.86
C PRO A 268 -21.02 15.33 -10.80
N ILE A 269 -21.55 14.48 -9.94
CA ILE A 269 -22.20 14.83 -8.69
C ILE A 269 -21.30 14.34 -7.57
N ALA A 270 -20.62 15.27 -6.90
CA ALA A 270 -19.71 14.95 -5.81
C ALA A 270 -20.50 14.65 -4.53
N ARG A 271 -20.24 13.51 -3.91
CA ARG A 271 -20.86 13.04 -2.67
C ARG A 271 -19.82 12.91 -1.55
N ASP A 272 -20.30 12.69 -0.33
CA ASP A 272 -19.51 12.18 0.80
C ASP A 272 -18.23 13.00 1.11
N ARG A 273 -18.40 14.08 1.87
CA ARG A 273 -17.33 15.02 2.24
C ARG A 273 -16.76 14.71 3.62
N ASP A 274 -16.70 13.43 3.91
CA ASP A 274 -16.35 12.86 5.21
C ASP A 274 -14.87 13.04 5.58
N GLN A 275 -14.01 13.25 4.58
CA GLN A 275 -12.57 13.47 4.75
C GLN A 275 -12.13 14.90 4.39
N ALA A 276 -13.08 15.80 4.09
CA ALA A 276 -12.80 17.20 3.85
C ALA A 276 -12.17 17.84 5.09
N PHE A 277 -11.14 18.66 4.88
CA PHE A 277 -10.40 19.34 5.93
C PHE A 277 -9.67 18.42 6.92
N SER A 278 -9.44 17.14 6.59
CA SER A 278 -8.75 16.21 7.49
C SER A 278 -7.35 16.68 7.89
N SER A 279 -7.02 16.58 9.17
CA SER A 279 -5.74 17.03 9.71
C SER A 279 -5.15 16.07 10.73
N TYR A 280 -4.37 15.11 10.24
CA TYR A 280 -3.71 14.08 11.05
C TYR A 280 -2.41 14.62 11.66
N GLY A 281 -2.46 15.04 12.93
CA GLY A 281 -1.31 15.55 13.70
C GLY A 281 -0.68 14.51 14.63
N GLY A 282 0.39 14.89 15.33
CA GLY A 282 1.05 14.04 16.32
C GLY A 282 2.26 13.28 15.78
N TRP A 283 3.16 12.90 16.70
CA TRP A 283 4.44 12.26 16.35
C TRP A 283 4.26 10.86 15.74
N LEU A 284 3.37 10.03 16.29
CA LEU A 284 3.13 8.68 15.76
C LEU A 284 2.50 8.72 14.37
N LEU A 285 1.59 9.67 14.13
CA LEU A 285 0.96 9.86 12.82
C LEU A 285 1.94 10.45 11.80
N ALA A 286 2.91 11.26 12.25
CA ALA A 286 3.99 11.73 11.38
C ALA A 286 4.86 10.55 10.88
N LEU A 287 5.13 9.56 11.74
CA LEU A 287 5.81 8.33 11.34
C LEU A 287 4.92 7.47 10.43
N ALA A 288 3.62 7.34 10.75
CA ALA A 288 2.67 6.56 9.94
C ALA A 288 2.40 7.18 8.56
N ARG A 289 2.52 8.51 8.41
CA ARG A 289 2.34 9.21 7.12
C ARG A 289 3.35 8.78 6.07
N VAL A 290 4.53 8.32 6.49
CA VAL A 290 5.60 7.90 5.59
C VAL A 290 5.15 6.73 4.69
N PRO A 291 4.67 5.59 5.24
CA PRO A 291 4.10 4.53 4.42
C PRO A 291 2.68 4.83 3.93
N GLU A 292 1.91 5.66 4.65
CA GLU A 292 0.51 6.03 4.33
C GLU A 292 0.37 7.53 4.06
N PRO A 293 0.75 8.03 2.85
CA PRO A 293 0.80 9.46 2.55
C PRO A 293 -0.55 10.17 2.66
N LYS A 294 -1.66 9.43 2.58
CA LYS A 294 -3.03 9.92 2.78
C LYS A 294 -3.31 10.49 4.17
N LEU A 295 -2.47 10.23 5.17
CA LEU A 295 -2.56 10.82 6.51
C LEU A 295 -2.13 12.30 6.50
N VAL A 296 -2.76 13.09 5.63
CA VAL A 296 -2.43 14.48 5.31
C VAL A 296 -2.74 15.43 6.47
N ARG A 297 -2.13 16.61 6.43
CA ARG A 297 -2.53 17.73 7.29
C ARG A 297 -3.19 18.79 6.43
N PHE A 298 -4.38 19.24 6.83
CA PHE A 298 -5.00 20.40 6.22
C PHE A 298 -4.22 21.66 6.61
N GLN A 299 -3.44 22.19 5.67
CA GLN A 299 -2.53 23.30 5.88
C GLN A 299 -2.47 24.20 4.64
N ALA A 300 -1.90 25.40 4.78
CA ALA A 300 -1.88 26.42 3.74
C ALA A 300 -1.14 26.00 2.46
N ARG A 301 -0.18 25.08 2.57
CA ARG A 301 0.54 24.47 1.45
C ARG A 301 -0.05 23.11 1.12
N TYR A 302 -0.28 22.83 -0.15
CA TYR A 302 -0.71 21.51 -0.58
C TYR A 302 0.39 20.46 -0.26
N PRO A 303 0.01 19.27 0.23
CA PRO A 303 0.92 18.13 0.24
C PRO A 303 1.21 17.69 -1.20
N ASP A 304 2.10 16.70 -1.36
CA ASP A 304 2.36 16.07 -2.65
C ASP A 304 1.03 15.61 -3.31
N PRO A 305 0.82 15.81 -4.63
CA PRO A 305 -0.41 15.42 -5.32
C PRO A 305 -0.80 13.95 -5.11
N MET A 306 0.18 13.05 -4.99
CA MET A 306 -0.04 11.65 -4.71
C MET A 306 -0.81 11.45 -3.39
N ALA A 307 -0.55 12.26 -2.37
CA ALA A 307 -1.18 12.11 -1.06
C ALA A 307 -2.69 12.39 -1.06
N LEU A 308 -3.15 13.33 -1.90
CA LEU A 308 -4.57 13.71 -2.01
C LEU A 308 -5.31 13.00 -3.15
N SER A 309 -4.58 12.48 -4.15
CA SER A 309 -5.19 11.91 -5.36
C SER A 309 -4.94 10.41 -5.53
N TRP A 310 -4.29 9.73 -4.57
CA TRP A 310 -4.03 8.28 -4.67
C TRP A 310 -5.31 7.47 -4.88
N GLN A 311 -6.37 7.80 -4.14
CA GLN A 311 -7.65 7.08 -4.18
C GLN A 311 -8.47 7.37 -5.44
N SER A 312 -8.24 8.51 -6.10
CA SER A 312 -8.93 8.92 -7.32
C SER A 312 -8.14 8.61 -8.59
N LEU A 313 -6.91 8.11 -8.46
CA LEU A 313 -5.95 8.06 -9.57
C LEU A 313 -6.48 7.32 -10.80
N ALA A 314 -7.12 6.16 -10.63
CA ALA A 314 -7.65 5.38 -11.75
C ALA A 314 -8.70 6.19 -12.54
N LEU A 315 -9.63 6.83 -11.82
CA LEU A 315 -10.68 7.64 -12.42
C LEU A 315 -10.13 8.94 -13.03
N ASP A 316 -9.22 9.62 -12.34
CA ASP A 316 -8.57 10.84 -12.81
C ASP A 316 -7.80 10.60 -14.12
N ARG A 317 -7.04 9.50 -14.21
CA ARG A 317 -6.33 9.10 -15.44
C ARG A 317 -7.29 8.85 -16.59
N ARG A 318 -8.43 8.19 -16.34
CA ARG A 318 -9.42 7.87 -17.36
C ARG A 318 -10.17 9.11 -17.86
N LEU A 319 -10.55 10.03 -16.98
CA LEU A 319 -11.49 11.11 -17.29
C LEU A 319 -10.84 12.45 -17.61
N LEU A 320 -9.59 12.69 -17.17
CA LEU A 320 -8.87 13.95 -17.43
C LEU A 320 -7.86 13.85 -18.58
N ALA A 321 -7.72 12.69 -19.21
CA ALA A 321 -6.76 12.44 -20.29
C ALA A 321 -6.92 13.38 -21.50
N GLU A 322 -8.12 13.90 -21.75
CA GLU A 322 -8.41 14.80 -22.88
C GLU A 322 -7.95 16.24 -22.65
N LEU A 323 -7.77 16.67 -21.39
CA LEU A 323 -7.50 18.07 -21.06
C LEU A 323 -6.01 18.40 -21.09
N ASP A 324 -5.66 19.47 -21.79
CA ASP A 324 -4.32 20.06 -21.84
C ASP A 324 -4.09 21.11 -20.76
N TRP A 325 -2.85 21.58 -20.61
CA TRP A 325 -2.51 22.57 -19.58
C TRP A 325 -3.37 23.86 -19.65
N PRO A 326 -3.62 24.48 -20.82
CA PRO A 326 -4.54 25.61 -20.92
C PRO A 326 -5.93 25.35 -20.34
N ALA A 327 -6.50 24.16 -20.54
CA ALA A 327 -7.77 23.79 -19.91
C ALA A 327 -7.67 23.74 -18.38
N TRP A 328 -6.57 23.23 -17.85
CA TRP A 328 -6.32 23.13 -16.42
C TRP A 328 -6.08 24.48 -15.76
N ASP A 329 -5.24 25.31 -16.34
CA ASP A 329 -4.94 26.67 -15.87
C ASP A 329 -6.22 27.51 -15.83
N SER A 330 -7.01 27.45 -16.91
CA SER A 330 -8.31 28.13 -16.97
C SER A 330 -9.29 27.65 -15.91
N ALA A 331 -9.41 26.32 -15.70
CA ALA A 331 -10.29 25.78 -14.66
C ALA A 331 -9.86 26.20 -13.25
N ALA A 332 -8.55 26.22 -12.97
CA ALA A 332 -8.01 26.68 -11.70
C ALA A 332 -8.30 28.18 -11.48
N ALA A 333 -8.03 29.03 -12.48
CA ALA A 333 -8.28 30.47 -12.40
C ALA A 333 -9.78 30.81 -12.24
N GLN A 334 -10.65 30.10 -12.95
CA GLN A 334 -12.10 30.24 -12.81
C GLN A 334 -12.56 29.84 -11.40
N LEU A 335 -12.03 28.74 -10.85
CA LEU A 335 -12.38 28.29 -9.50
C LEU A 335 -11.90 29.26 -8.41
N VAL A 336 -10.69 29.81 -8.54
CA VAL A 336 -10.21 30.88 -7.66
C VAL A 336 -11.14 32.09 -7.70
N SER A 337 -11.54 32.51 -8.90
CA SER A 337 -12.42 33.67 -9.10
C SER A 337 -13.84 33.43 -8.58
N ALA A 338 -14.34 32.19 -8.68
CA ALA A 338 -15.66 31.80 -8.19
C ALA A 338 -15.74 31.74 -6.66
N ILE A 339 -14.60 31.70 -5.96
CA ILE A 339 -14.52 31.60 -4.49
C ILE A 339 -13.81 32.85 -3.91
N PRO A 340 -14.39 34.06 -4.04
CA PRO A 340 -13.87 35.24 -3.36
C PRO A 340 -13.99 35.09 -1.83
N ASP A 341 -13.36 35.99 -1.09
CA ASP A 341 -13.37 35.97 0.38
C ASP A 341 -14.80 35.95 0.96
N SER A 342 -15.75 36.64 0.31
CA SER A 342 -17.15 36.63 0.74
C SER A 342 -17.81 35.26 0.63
N VAL A 343 -17.40 34.40 -0.32
CA VAL A 343 -17.88 33.01 -0.39
C VAL A 343 -17.29 32.18 0.76
N LEU A 344 -16.00 32.35 1.05
CA LEU A 344 -15.34 31.65 2.15
C LEU A 344 -15.94 32.03 3.51
N GLU A 345 -16.19 33.32 3.73
CA GLU A 345 -16.83 33.84 4.95
C GLU A 345 -18.27 33.35 5.11
N ARG A 346 -19.05 33.33 4.02
CA ARG A 346 -20.40 32.73 4.04
C ARG A 346 -20.36 31.24 4.34
N ALA A 347 -19.37 30.52 3.82
CA ALA A 347 -19.21 29.10 4.08
C ALA A 347 -18.92 28.82 5.56
N VAL A 348 -18.06 29.64 6.19
CA VAL A 348 -17.78 29.57 7.63
C VAL A 348 -19.01 29.96 8.46
N SER A 349 -19.75 30.99 8.04
CA SER A 349 -20.94 31.47 8.75
C SER A 349 -22.13 30.50 8.68
N ALA A 350 -22.11 29.53 7.76
CA ALA A 350 -23.11 28.48 7.66
C ALA A 350 -22.91 27.35 8.70
N LEU A 351 -21.82 27.38 9.46
CA LEU A 351 -21.52 26.41 10.50
C LEU A 351 -22.24 26.75 11.81
N PRO A 352 -22.46 25.75 12.70
CA PRO A 352 -22.86 26.02 14.08
C PRO A 352 -21.89 27.00 14.77
N PRO A 353 -22.36 27.88 15.68
CA PRO A 353 -21.55 29.00 16.21
C PRO A 353 -20.15 28.60 16.70
N ALA A 354 -20.04 27.54 17.51
CA ALA A 354 -18.74 27.07 18.01
C ALA A 354 -17.79 26.60 16.89
N HIS A 355 -18.32 25.97 15.84
CA HIS A 355 -17.54 25.57 14.67
C HIS A 355 -17.19 26.76 13.78
N ALA A 356 -18.10 27.72 13.62
CA ALA A 356 -17.87 28.94 12.86
C ALA A 356 -16.73 29.77 13.47
N ASP A 357 -16.74 29.96 14.78
CA ASP A 357 -15.70 30.67 15.53
C ASP A 357 -14.33 30.01 15.38
N PHE A 358 -14.26 28.69 15.52
CA PHE A 358 -13.02 27.94 15.30
C PHE A 358 -12.56 28.05 13.84
N ALA A 359 -13.45 27.82 12.88
CA ALA A 359 -13.13 27.84 11.46
C ALA A 359 -12.69 29.24 11.00
N ALA A 360 -13.28 30.31 11.52
CA ALA A 360 -12.86 31.68 11.25
C ALA A 360 -11.42 31.95 11.70
N ARG A 361 -11.02 31.43 12.88
CA ARG A 361 -9.67 31.59 13.42
C ARG A 361 -8.63 30.68 12.75
N THR A 362 -9.00 29.45 12.38
CA THR A 362 -8.01 28.43 11.97
C THR A 362 -8.12 28.02 10.51
N LEU A 363 -9.33 27.77 9.98
CA LEU A 363 -9.53 27.23 8.63
C LEU A 363 -9.62 28.31 7.57
N LEU A 364 -10.24 29.45 7.86
CA LEU A 364 -10.44 30.54 6.90
C LEU A 364 -9.10 31.10 6.36
N PRO A 365 -8.08 31.40 7.19
CA PRO A 365 -6.78 31.82 6.68
C PRO A 365 -6.10 30.75 5.82
N VAL A 366 -6.24 29.47 6.20
CA VAL A 366 -5.71 28.34 5.45
C VAL A 366 -6.42 28.19 4.11
N LEU A 367 -7.74 28.31 4.08
CA LEU A 367 -8.57 28.23 2.86
C LEU A 367 -8.24 29.36 1.87
N ARG A 368 -8.09 30.60 2.35
CA ARG A 368 -7.63 31.73 1.52
C ARG A 368 -6.27 31.42 0.90
N ALA A 369 -5.29 31.03 1.73
CA ALA A 369 -3.95 30.71 1.24
C ALA A 369 -3.92 29.51 0.28
N ARG A 370 -4.79 28.51 0.46
CA ARG A 370 -4.91 27.36 -0.44
C ARG A 370 -5.59 27.75 -1.76
N ARG A 371 -6.61 28.60 -1.73
CA ARG A 371 -7.24 29.15 -2.95
C ARG A 371 -6.19 29.89 -3.76
N ASP A 372 -5.43 30.78 -3.12
CA ASP A 372 -4.44 31.61 -3.81
C ASP A 372 -3.30 30.77 -4.42
N ARG A 373 -2.97 29.62 -3.82
CA ARG A 373 -1.99 28.65 -4.34
C ARG A 373 -2.58 27.57 -5.25
N LEU A 374 -3.89 27.59 -5.51
CA LEU A 374 -4.54 26.54 -6.30
C LEU A 374 -3.97 26.41 -7.73
N PRO A 375 -3.60 27.49 -8.45
CA PRO A 375 -2.96 27.35 -9.77
C PRO A 375 -1.63 26.58 -9.72
N GLU A 376 -0.81 26.81 -8.69
CA GLU A 376 0.45 26.08 -8.48
C GLU A 376 0.18 24.59 -8.21
N ALA A 377 -0.81 24.29 -7.36
CA ALA A 377 -1.21 22.92 -7.06
C ALA A 377 -1.80 22.20 -8.29
N ALA A 378 -2.59 22.91 -9.10
CA ALA A 378 -3.13 22.39 -10.36
C ALA A 378 -2.01 22.05 -11.35
N ARG A 379 -0.95 22.87 -11.43
CA ARG A 379 0.23 22.58 -12.25
C ARG A 379 0.94 21.31 -11.82
N GLN A 380 1.22 21.18 -10.52
CA GLN A 380 1.87 19.99 -9.98
C GLN A 380 1.03 18.73 -10.22
N PHE A 381 -0.29 18.85 -10.06
CA PHE A 381 -1.21 17.73 -10.31
C PHE A 381 -1.25 17.36 -11.81
N TYR A 382 -1.31 18.33 -12.72
CA TYR A 382 -1.26 18.12 -14.16
C TYR A 382 0.04 17.43 -14.60
N ASP A 383 1.20 17.92 -14.13
CA ASP A 383 2.51 17.37 -14.50
C ASP A 383 2.68 15.93 -14.00
N TRP A 384 2.15 15.63 -12.81
CA TRP A 384 2.11 14.28 -12.28
C TRP A 384 1.21 13.38 -13.14
N LEU A 385 -0.06 13.77 -13.37
CA LEU A 385 -1.03 12.94 -14.10
C LEU A 385 -0.66 12.75 -15.59
N SER A 386 -0.12 13.79 -16.22
CA SER A 386 0.24 13.80 -17.64
C SER A 386 1.59 13.17 -17.95
N GLY A 387 2.35 12.71 -16.94
CA GLY A 387 3.64 12.05 -17.16
C GLY A 387 3.56 10.75 -17.97
N ALA A 388 2.47 10.01 -17.81
CA ALA A 388 2.07 8.91 -18.70
C ALA A 388 0.54 8.90 -18.81
N VAL A 389 -0.01 9.00 -20.01
CA VAL A 389 -1.46 9.19 -20.23
C VAL A 389 -2.09 7.96 -20.85
N ASP A 390 -3.23 7.55 -20.29
CA ASP A 390 -4.08 6.50 -20.86
C ASP A 390 -5.15 7.16 -21.73
N VAL A 391 -5.10 6.89 -23.03
CA VAL A 391 -6.10 7.33 -24.01
C VAL A 391 -6.91 6.10 -24.39
N HIS A 392 -8.22 6.18 -24.29
CA HIS A 392 -9.09 5.04 -24.53
C HIS A 392 -10.06 5.34 -25.67
N ALA A 393 -10.07 4.43 -26.65
CA ALA A 393 -11.12 4.30 -27.64
C ALA A 393 -12.35 3.59 -27.02
N THR A 394 -13.24 3.07 -27.86
CA THR A 394 -14.52 2.48 -27.47
C THR A 394 -14.65 1.03 -27.97
N ASP A 395 -15.75 0.36 -27.64
CA ASP A 395 -16.08 -0.97 -28.18
C ASP A 395 -16.72 -0.89 -29.60
N GLU A 396 -16.76 0.31 -30.21
CA GLU A 396 -17.14 0.53 -31.60
C GLU A 396 -15.93 0.35 -32.52
N ARG A 397 -16.11 0.55 -33.84
CA ARG A 397 -14.95 0.65 -34.75
C ARG A 397 -14.41 2.07 -34.72
N ASP A 398 -13.22 2.23 -34.16
CA ASP A 398 -12.54 3.48 -33.97
C ASP A 398 -11.37 3.69 -34.95
N LEU A 399 -11.14 4.96 -35.25
CA LEU A 399 -10.06 5.47 -36.08
C LEU A 399 -9.17 6.32 -35.18
N ALA A 400 -7.93 5.89 -34.99
CA ALA A 400 -6.93 6.64 -34.24
C ALA A 400 -5.89 7.24 -35.19
N LEU A 401 -5.69 8.56 -35.09
CA LEU A 401 -4.66 9.29 -35.81
C LEU A 401 -3.61 9.79 -34.81
N VAL A 402 -2.34 9.42 -35.03
CA VAL A 402 -1.20 9.88 -34.24
C VAL A 402 -0.25 10.67 -35.16
N GLU A 403 -0.14 11.96 -34.92
CA GLU A 403 0.66 12.87 -35.72
C GLU A 403 1.88 13.34 -34.94
N ARG A 404 3.08 13.01 -35.45
CA ARG A 404 4.35 13.40 -34.83
C ARG A 404 4.78 14.79 -35.30
N GLY A 405 5.02 15.69 -34.35
CA GLY A 405 5.55 17.03 -34.61
C GLY A 405 7.08 17.05 -34.64
N LEU A 406 7.66 18.00 -35.38
CA LEU A 406 9.11 18.22 -35.45
C LEU A 406 9.75 18.53 -34.09
N ASP A 407 8.97 19.13 -33.18
CA ASP A 407 9.36 19.44 -31.80
C ASP A 407 9.24 18.24 -30.84
N GLY A 408 8.87 17.06 -31.36
CA GLY A 408 8.67 15.84 -30.58
C GLY A 408 7.33 15.75 -29.87
N SER A 409 6.42 16.71 -30.10
CA SER A 409 5.03 16.60 -29.67
C SER A 409 4.29 15.51 -30.45
N GLU A 410 3.25 14.95 -29.82
CA GLU A 410 2.38 13.96 -30.44
C GLU A 410 0.93 14.45 -30.38
N GLN A 411 0.24 14.57 -31.50
CA GLN A 411 -1.21 14.81 -31.52
C GLN A 411 -1.94 13.49 -31.70
N VAL A 412 -2.80 13.14 -30.74
CA VAL A 412 -3.67 11.96 -30.83
C VAL A 412 -5.10 12.42 -31.06
N THR A 413 -5.74 11.86 -32.08
CA THR A 413 -7.14 12.10 -32.42
C THR A 413 -7.88 10.76 -32.52
N LEU A 414 -9.04 10.65 -31.87
CA LEU A 414 -9.94 9.49 -32.00
C LEU A 414 -11.27 9.91 -32.61
N SER A 415 -11.72 9.13 -33.58
CA SER A 415 -12.99 9.28 -34.27
C SER A 415 -13.67 7.93 -34.48
N ARG A 416 -14.99 7.91 -34.58
CA ARG A 416 -15.73 6.71 -34.98
C ARG A 416 -15.66 6.54 -36.51
N ALA A 417 -15.53 5.29 -36.98
CA ALA A 417 -15.74 4.99 -38.39
C ALA A 417 -17.21 5.21 -38.80
N SER A 418 -17.47 5.94 -39.88
CA SER A 418 -18.84 6.25 -40.37
C SER A 418 -19.56 5.07 -41.03
N GLY A 419 -18.86 3.98 -41.32
CA GLY A 419 -19.38 2.83 -42.08
C GLY A 419 -19.32 2.98 -43.60
N VAL A 420 -18.95 4.16 -44.12
CA VAL A 420 -18.54 4.39 -45.52
C VAL A 420 -17.03 4.57 -45.52
N GLU A 421 -16.32 3.96 -46.49
CA GLU A 421 -14.88 4.20 -46.64
C GLU A 421 -14.63 5.71 -46.83
N ASP A 422 -13.70 6.25 -46.05
CA ASP A 422 -13.22 7.66 -46.06
C ASP A 422 -14.13 8.76 -45.47
N ASP A 423 -15.30 8.44 -44.91
CA ASP A 423 -16.10 9.44 -44.18
C ASP A 423 -15.85 9.33 -42.66
N VAL A 424 -15.45 10.43 -42.00
CA VAL A 424 -15.03 10.43 -40.59
C VAL A 424 -16.03 11.27 -39.79
N VAL A 425 -16.66 10.67 -38.77
CA VAL A 425 -17.46 11.44 -37.82
C VAL A 425 -16.54 12.38 -37.04
N ALA A 426 -17.03 13.57 -36.66
CA ALA A 426 -16.27 14.52 -35.85
C ALA A 426 -15.55 13.82 -34.67
N PRO A 427 -14.26 14.14 -34.43
CA PRO A 427 -13.47 13.45 -33.43
C PRO A 427 -14.06 13.65 -32.04
N TYR A 428 -14.14 12.57 -31.28
CA TYR A 428 -14.57 12.63 -29.89
C TYR A 428 -13.39 12.84 -28.94
N PHE A 429 -12.16 12.58 -29.36
CA PHE A 429 -10.96 12.90 -28.57
C PHE A 429 -9.94 13.59 -29.46
N ARG A 430 -9.33 14.66 -28.96
CA ARG A 430 -8.18 15.30 -29.60
C ARG A 430 -7.30 15.97 -28.56
N ARG A 431 -6.03 15.57 -28.47
CA ARG A 431 -5.05 16.21 -27.59
C ARG A 431 -3.66 16.20 -28.23
N ARG A 432 -2.97 17.34 -28.12
CA ARG A 432 -1.54 17.47 -28.41
C ARG A 432 -0.74 17.33 -27.11
N PHE A 433 0.18 16.38 -27.07
CA PHE A 433 1.02 16.07 -25.93
C PHE A 433 2.39 16.74 -26.06
N ASP A 434 2.85 17.35 -24.97
CA ASP A 434 4.15 18.01 -24.86
C ASP A 434 5.21 17.02 -24.34
N PRO A 435 6.34 16.79 -25.04
CA PRO A 435 7.38 15.84 -24.63
C PRO A 435 8.13 16.25 -23.35
N HIS A 436 8.05 17.52 -22.94
CA HIS A 436 8.62 17.97 -21.67
C HIS A 436 7.79 17.53 -20.46
N VAL A 437 6.50 17.25 -20.67
CA VAL A 437 5.57 16.78 -19.63
C VAL A 437 5.29 15.29 -19.78
N THR A 438 4.92 14.86 -20.98
CA THR A 438 4.42 13.51 -21.28
C THR A 438 5.55 12.64 -21.79
N ARG A 439 5.82 11.53 -21.10
CA ARG A 439 6.87 10.57 -21.48
C ARG A 439 6.31 9.33 -22.19
N GLU A 440 5.02 9.06 -22.00
CA GLU A 440 4.36 7.86 -22.49
C GLU A 440 2.88 8.13 -22.77
N ILE A 441 2.39 7.68 -23.92
CA ILE A 441 0.97 7.64 -24.29
C ILE A 441 0.58 6.18 -24.46
N ARG A 442 -0.47 5.74 -23.76
CA ARG A 442 -1.01 4.38 -23.86
C ARG A 442 -2.39 4.48 -24.52
N LEU A 443 -2.47 4.13 -25.79
CA LEU A 443 -3.70 4.10 -26.57
C LEU A 443 -4.33 2.70 -26.47
N TYR A 444 -5.48 2.60 -25.83
CA TYR A 444 -6.27 1.37 -25.71
C TYR A 444 -7.37 1.36 -26.78
N LEU A 445 -7.31 0.38 -27.67
CA LEU A 445 -8.25 0.18 -28.78
C LEU A 445 -9.54 -0.49 -28.31
N HIS A 446 -9.42 -1.50 -27.44
CA HIS A 446 -10.54 -2.29 -26.88
C HIS A 446 -11.19 -3.26 -27.89
N GLY A 447 -12.43 -3.01 -28.29
CA GLY A 447 -13.23 -3.97 -29.05
C GLY A 447 -13.13 -3.74 -30.56
N ARG A 448 -13.74 -4.63 -31.35
CA ARG A 448 -13.92 -4.50 -32.82
C ARG A 448 -12.64 -4.15 -33.60
N ASP A 449 -12.81 -4.00 -34.91
CA ASP A 449 -11.69 -3.86 -35.85
C ASP A 449 -11.31 -2.38 -35.98
N ASP A 450 -10.29 -1.97 -35.23
CA ASP A 450 -9.84 -0.58 -35.18
C ASP A 450 -8.75 -0.29 -36.22
N ARG A 451 -8.62 0.99 -36.59
CA ARG A 451 -7.55 1.45 -37.48
C ARG A 451 -6.73 2.53 -36.82
N VAL A 452 -5.42 2.31 -36.75
CA VAL A 452 -4.46 3.29 -36.25
C VAL A 452 -3.56 3.75 -37.39
N THR A 453 -3.54 5.06 -37.65
CA THR A 453 -2.63 5.70 -38.60
C THR A 453 -1.64 6.55 -37.84
N VAL A 454 -0.34 6.33 -38.08
CA VAL A 454 0.75 7.11 -37.50
C VAL A 454 1.57 7.74 -38.61
N HIS A 455 1.74 9.06 -38.59
CA HIS A 455 2.55 9.79 -39.59
C HIS A 455 3.28 10.98 -38.98
N GLY A 456 4.19 11.57 -39.76
CA GLY A 456 5.00 12.73 -39.36
C GLY A 456 6.47 12.39 -39.15
N GLU A 457 7.28 13.43 -39.02
CA GLU A 457 8.72 13.33 -38.84
C GLU A 457 9.14 14.08 -37.58
N ALA A 458 10.03 13.48 -36.78
CA ALA A 458 10.50 14.08 -35.53
C ALA A 458 11.98 13.74 -35.25
N GLN A 459 12.68 14.60 -34.52
CA GLN A 459 14.05 14.28 -34.05
C GLN A 459 14.06 13.37 -32.82
N SER A 460 13.02 13.48 -31.99
CA SER A 460 12.73 12.63 -30.84
C SER A 460 11.22 12.61 -30.66
N SER A 461 10.67 11.61 -29.97
CA SER A 461 9.22 11.41 -29.90
C SER A 461 8.83 10.78 -28.56
N ILE A 462 7.60 11.06 -28.12
CA ILE A 462 7.00 10.46 -26.94
C ILE A 462 6.79 8.96 -27.23
N LEU A 463 6.99 8.10 -26.22
CA LEU A 463 6.69 6.68 -26.38
C LEU A 463 5.18 6.47 -26.51
N VAL A 464 4.73 6.00 -27.67
CA VAL A 464 3.35 5.60 -27.93
C VAL A 464 3.24 4.07 -27.82
N ARG A 465 2.33 3.60 -26.96
CA ARG A 465 1.95 2.19 -26.84
C ARG A 465 0.53 2.04 -27.34
N ILE A 466 0.35 1.23 -28.37
CA ILE A 466 -0.97 0.81 -28.82
C ILE A 466 -1.26 -0.52 -28.11
N VAL A 467 -2.41 -0.62 -27.46
CA VAL A 467 -2.89 -1.82 -26.77
C VAL A 467 -4.17 -2.23 -27.48
N GLY A 468 -4.07 -3.32 -28.24
CA GLY A 468 -5.20 -3.91 -28.97
C GLY A 468 -6.20 -4.55 -28.01
N GLY A 469 -7.23 -5.16 -28.60
CA GLY A 469 -8.11 -6.05 -27.85
C GLY A 469 -8.65 -7.16 -28.72
N HIS A 470 -9.96 -7.41 -28.72
CA HIS A 470 -10.47 -8.68 -29.28
C HIS A 470 -10.74 -8.66 -30.79
N GLY A 471 -10.61 -7.53 -31.48
CA GLY A 471 -10.89 -7.43 -32.92
C GLY A 471 -9.66 -7.61 -33.82
N ASP A 472 -9.89 -7.51 -35.14
CA ASP A 472 -8.84 -7.60 -36.16
C ASP A 472 -8.32 -6.19 -36.49
N ASP A 473 -7.38 -5.66 -35.70
CA ASP A 473 -6.92 -4.27 -35.84
C ASP A 473 -5.90 -4.06 -36.97
N ALA A 474 -5.88 -2.84 -37.53
CA ALA A 474 -4.92 -2.42 -38.55
C ALA A 474 -4.11 -1.20 -38.12
N VAL A 475 -2.79 -1.35 -37.99
CA VAL A 475 -1.84 -0.26 -37.69
C VAL A 475 -1.03 0.06 -38.95
N THR A 476 -1.10 1.30 -39.42
CA THR A 476 -0.32 1.83 -40.54
C THR A 476 0.55 2.98 -40.07
N ASP A 477 1.86 2.81 -40.14
CA ASP A 477 2.86 3.74 -39.64
C ASP A 477 3.81 4.16 -40.77
N SER A 478 3.63 5.40 -41.23
CA SER A 478 4.48 6.07 -42.21
C SER A 478 5.42 7.10 -41.55
N SER A 479 5.51 7.12 -40.22
CA SER A 479 6.31 8.10 -39.48
C SER A 479 7.82 7.82 -39.52
N ARG A 480 8.62 8.85 -39.26
CA ARG A 480 10.09 8.75 -39.11
C ARG A 480 10.56 9.46 -37.86
N VAL A 481 11.41 8.82 -37.06
CA VAL A 481 12.07 9.45 -35.91
C VAL A 481 13.58 9.33 -36.04
N ALA A 482 14.29 10.46 -35.98
CA ALA A 482 15.75 10.45 -36.03
C ALA A 482 16.34 9.72 -34.80
N GLY A 483 17.37 8.89 -34.98
CA GLY A 483 18.03 8.18 -33.88
C GLY A 483 17.58 6.72 -33.72
N ARG A 484 17.39 6.24 -32.47
CA ARG A 484 17.01 4.84 -32.18
C ARG A 484 15.55 4.57 -32.59
N GLY A 485 15.31 4.49 -33.89
CA GLY A 485 14.06 3.98 -34.47
C GLY A 485 13.69 2.64 -33.83
N ARG A 486 12.39 2.34 -33.79
CA ARG A 486 11.79 1.11 -33.20
C ARG A 486 11.68 1.06 -31.67
N THR A 487 11.86 2.18 -30.97
CA THR A 487 11.64 2.25 -29.51
C THR A 487 10.52 3.20 -29.08
N THR A 488 9.95 3.98 -29.99
CA THR A 488 8.96 5.02 -29.69
C THR A 488 7.52 4.63 -30.05
N LEU A 489 7.31 3.54 -30.80
CA LEU A 489 5.98 3.00 -31.08
C LEU A 489 5.96 1.47 -30.90
N VAL A 490 5.11 0.99 -29.99
CA VAL A 490 4.94 -0.45 -29.73
C VAL A 490 3.47 -0.81 -29.75
N TYR A 491 3.12 -1.81 -30.55
CA TYR A 491 1.78 -2.38 -30.60
C TYR A 491 1.73 -3.72 -29.86
N TYR A 492 0.84 -3.81 -28.88
CA TYR A 492 0.62 -4.99 -28.05
C TYR A 492 -0.74 -5.60 -28.34
N ASP A 493 -0.76 -6.80 -28.89
CA ASP A 493 -1.99 -7.57 -29.03
C ASP A 493 -1.72 -9.07 -29.20
N ASP A 494 -2.25 -9.87 -28.28
CA ASP A 494 -2.22 -11.33 -28.27
C ASP A 494 -3.49 -11.99 -28.81
N HIS A 495 -4.44 -11.19 -29.31
CA HIS A 495 -5.70 -11.58 -29.91
C HIS A 495 -5.80 -11.10 -31.38
N GLY A 496 -6.85 -11.52 -32.09
CA GLY A 496 -7.15 -11.08 -33.46
C GLY A 496 -6.15 -11.50 -34.54
N ARG A 497 -6.47 -11.14 -35.80
CA ARG A 497 -5.59 -11.23 -36.97
C ARG A 497 -5.16 -9.83 -37.39
N ASN A 498 -4.23 -9.29 -36.63
CA ASN A 498 -3.76 -7.93 -36.79
C ASN A 498 -2.91 -7.69 -38.04
N ARG A 499 -3.06 -6.50 -38.64
CA ARG A 499 -2.22 -6.03 -39.77
C ARG A 499 -1.37 -4.84 -39.33
N VAL A 500 -0.05 -5.01 -39.34
CA VAL A 500 0.91 -3.94 -39.00
C VAL A 500 1.78 -3.61 -40.21
N LEU A 501 1.69 -2.37 -40.69
CA LEU A 501 2.44 -1.85 -41.83
C LEU A 501 3.29 -0.65 -41.39
N GLY A 502 4.60 -0.80 -41.31
CA GLY A 502 5.51 0.30 -40.97
C GLY A 502 6.80 -0.19 -40.31
N ALA A 503 7.94 0.42 -40.67
CA ALA A 503 9.25 -0.03 -40.20
C ALA A 503 9.57 0.40 -38.75
N GLU A 504 8.94 1.48 -38.27
CA GLU A 504 9.12 2.04 -36.94
C GLU A 504 8.28 1.33 -35.86
N THR A 505 7.19 0.67 -36.25
CA THR A 505 6.31 -0.06 -35.31
C THR A 505 6.94 -1.38 -34.85
N ARG A 506 7.03 -1.57 -33.54
CA ARG A 506 7.33 -2.88 -32.93
C ARG A 506 6.03 -3.59 -32.57
N PHE A 507 5.72 -4.71 -33.21
CA PHE A 507 4.60 -5.57 -32.83
C PHE A 507 5.01 -6.62 -31.79
N ASP A 508 4.18 -6.83 -30.76
CA ASP A 508 4.41 -7.78 -29.67
C ASP A 508 3.12 -8.53 -29.33
N ALA A 509 3.06 -9.81 -29.74
CA ALA A 509 1.89 -10.67 -29.56
C ALA A 509 1.93 -11.53 -28.28
N ARG A 510 2.78 -11.18 -27.31
CA ARG A 510 2.87 -11.96 -26.07
C ARG A 510 1.74 -11.57 -25.11
N PRO A 511 1.07 -12.55 -24.49
CA PRO A 511 -0.01 -12.29 -23.55
C PRO A 511 0.48 -11.49 -22.35
N ASN A 512 -0.37 -10.60 -21.84
CA ASN A 512 -0.07 -9.89 -20.62
C ASN A 512 -0.04 -10.89 -19.45
N ALA A 513 1.14 -11.13 -18.87
CA ALA A 513 1.27 -12.04 -17.75
C ALA A 513 0.46 -11.49 -16.56
N ALA A 514 -0.55 -12.24 -16.11
CA ALA A 514 -1.32 -11.86 -14.93
C ALA A 514 -0.38 -11.59 -13.74
N PRO A 515 -0.62 -10.53 -12.95
CA PRO A 515 0.21 -10.26 -11.79
C PRO A 515 0.20 -11.46 -10.85
N ARG A 516 1.39 -11.91 -10.42
CA ARG A 516 1.59 -13.09 -9.54
C ARG A 516 0.80 -13.05 -8.23
N ARG A 517 0.33 -11.87 -7.84
CA ARG A 517 -0.61 -11.67 -6.73
C ARG A 517 -1.63 -10.63 -7.17
N LYS A 518 -2.93 -10.91 -6.99
CA LYS A 518 -3.96 -9.87 -7.05
C LYS A 518 -3.62 -8.84 -5.96
N ALA A 519 -3.08 -7.69 -6.36
CA ALA A 519 -2.98 -6.55 -5.48
C ALA A 519 -4.42 -6.09 -5.19
N PRO A 520 -4.78 -5.75 -3.93
CA PRO A 520 -6.12 -5.23 -3.61
C PRO A 520 -6.51 -3.95 -4.38
N ARG A 521 -5.56 -3.31 -5.09
CA ARG A 521 -5.67 -1.98 -5.68
C ARG A 521 -5.26 -1.92 -7.17
N GLY A 522 -5.26 -3.07 -7.86
CA GLY A 522 -4.70 -3.18 -9.22
C GLY A 522 -3.16 -3.11 -9.24
N PRO A 523 -2.50 -3.44 -10.36
CA PRO A 523 -1.05 -3.27 -10.47
C PRO A 523 -0.71 -1.77 -10.56
N GLU A 524 0.13 -1.28 -9.64
CA GLU A 524 0.83 -0.01 -9.82
C GLU A 524 1.74 -0.20 -11.05
N ASP A 525 1.35 0.34 -12.22
CA ASP A 525 2.05 0.19 -13.50
C ASP A 525 2.67 1.52 -13.98
N TRP A 526 2.70 2.51 -13.09
CA TRP A 526 3.21 3.85 -13.33
C TRP A 526 3.62 4.53 -12.01
N GLY A 527 4.52 5.50 -12.12
CA GLY A 527 4.92 6.36 -11.01
C GLY A 527 6.09 5.81 -10.20
N VAL A 528 6.39 6.51 -9.12
CA VAL A 528 7.52 6.23 -8.23
C VAL A 528 7.07 6.41 -6.79
N ARG A 529 7.44 5.46 -5.94
CA ARG A 529 7.23 5.51 -4.50
C ARG A 529 8.58 5.47 -3.77
N SER A 530 8.80 6.39 -2.85
CA SER A 530 10.00 6.43 -2.01
C SER A 530 9.62 6.27 -0.56
N LEU A 531 10.25 5.31 0.14
CA LEU A 531 10.13 5.13 1.59
C LEU A 531 11.49 5.29 2.25
N PRO A 532 11.65 6.16 3.27
CA PRO A 532 12.78 6.07 4.17
C PRO A 532 12.71 4.77 4.98
N LEU A 533 13.88 4.23 5.31
CA LEU A 533 14.06 2.98 6.03
C LEU A 533 14.99 3.23 7.22
N PRO A 534 14.48 3.38 8.45
CA PRO A 534 15.35 3.35 9.61
C PRO A 534 16.02 1.97 9.70
N TRP A 535 17.29 1.96 10.08
CA TRP A 535 18.06 0.73 10.24
C TRP A 535 18.63 0.70 11.65
N ILE A 536 18.07 -0.18 12.48
CA ILE A 536 18.53 -0.44 13.84
C ILE A 536 18.85 -1.93 13.91
N ASP A 537 20.07 -2.26 14.32
CA ASP A 537 20.54 -3.63 14.53
C ASP A 537 21.32 -3.68 15.84
N VAL A 538 21.26 -4.80 16.56
CA VAL A 538 22.02 -5.02 17.78
C VAL A 538 22.67 -6.38 17.69
N ASP A 539 23.98 -6.40 17.83
CA ASP A 539 24.80 -7.59 17.68
C ASP A 539 25.87 -7.57 18.77
N PRO A 540 26.17 -8.70 19.44
CA PRO A 540 27.14 -8.72 20.54
C PRO A 540 28.52 -8.16 20.17
N ASP A 541 28.91 -8.31 18.91
CA ASP A 541 30.26 -8.01 18.45
C ASP A 541 30.37 -6.66 17.72
N ARG A 542 29.29 -6.20 17.09
CA ARG A 542 29.19 -4.87 16.44
C ARG A 542 28.58 -3.81 17.35
N GLY A 543 27.93 -4.23 18.43
CA GLY A 543 27.16 -3.39 19.32
C GLY A 543 25.86 -2.90 18.67
N LEU A 544 25.39 -1.74 19.14
CA LEU A 544 24.28 -1.03 18.51
C LEU A 544 24.73 -0.49 17.16
N LEU A 545 23.95 -0.74 16.11
CA LEU A 545 24.05 -0.08 14.82
C LEU A 545 22.84 0.83 14.64
N LEU A 546 23.11 2.09 14.29
CA LEU A 546 22.09 3.04 13.86
C LEU A 546 22.38 3.50 12.44
N GLY A 547 21.36 3.48 11.60
CA GLY A 547 21.46 3.84 10.21
C GLY A 547 20.14 4.33 9.62
N LEU A 548 20.26 4.87 8.42
CA LEU A 548 19.15 5.35 7.62
C LEU A 548 19.28 4.78 6.21
N GLY A 549 18.14 4.66 5.55
CA GLY A 549 18.09 4.21 4.18
C GLY A 549 16.90 4.76 3.44
N VAL A 550 16.85 4.46 2.16
CA VAL A 550 15.74 4.80 1.28
C VAL A 550 15.48 3.62 0.35
N GLN A 551 14.21 3.24 0.25
CA GLN A 551 13.70 2.35 -0.78
C GLN A 551 12.95 3.17 -1.82
N ARG A 552 13.42 3.13 -3.06
CA ARG A 552 12.75 3.73 -4.22
C ARG A 552 12.21 2.64 -5.12
N THR A 553 10.89 2.60 -5.29
CA THR A 553 10.18 1.64 -6.15
C THR A 553 9.61 2.40 -7.33
N ARG A 554 9.99 2.04 -8.56
CA ARG A 554 9.46 2.58 -9.80
C ARG A 554 8.56 1.54 -10.45
N TYR A 555 7.39 1.97 -10.90
CA TYR A 555 6.43 1.14 -11.58
C TYR A 555 6.43 1.42 -13.09
N GLY A 556 5.95 0.47 -13.88
CA GLY A 556 5.95 0.60 -15.33
C GLY A 556 4.99 -0.37 -16.01
N PHE A 557 4.59 -0.02 -17.24
CA PHE A 557 3.62 -0.75 -18.03
C PHE A 557 4.02 -2.21 -18.23
N ARG A 558 3.14 -3.14 -17.83
CA ARG A 558 3.37 -4.61 -17.87
C ARG A 558 4.69 -5.05 -17.19
N GLN A 559 5.08 -4.35 -16.12
CA GLN A 559 6.24 -4.68 -15.26
C GLN A 559 5.77 -5.00 -13.85
N SER A 560 5.29 -6.24 -13.64
CA SER A 560 4.85 -6.72 -12.33
C SER A 560 6.00 -7.41 -11.57
N PRO A 561 6.17 -7.17 -10.26
CA PRO A 561 5.36 -6.29 -9.40
C PRO A 561 5.76 -4.80 -9.46
N TYR A 562 6.90 -4.48 -10.06
CA TYR A 562 7.39 -3.11 -10.28
C TYR A 562 8.49 -3.14 -11.35
N ALA A 563 8.77 -2.01 -12.02
CA ALA A 563 9.84 -1.89 -13.02
C ALA A 563 11.23 -2.00 -12.39
N SER A 564 11.46 -1.29 -11.29
CA SER A 564 12.69 -1.40 -10.52
C SER A 564 12.46 -1.07 -9.04
N ARG A 565 13.23 -1.69 -8.16
CA ARG A 565 13.27 -1.37 -6.74
C ARG A 565 14.72 -1.23 -6.30
N THR A 566 15.05 -0.07 -5.78
CA THR A 566 16.38 0.26 -5.26
C THR A 566 16.29 0.48 -3.76
N VAL A 567 17.16 -0.14 -3.00
CA VAL A 567 17.32 0.04 -1.56
C VAL A 567 18.76 0.49 -1.31
N LEU A 568 18.92 1.66 -0.70
CA LEU A 568 20.20 2.17 -0.23
C LEU A 568 20.12 2.31 1.30
N ARG A 569 21.11 1.79 2.03
CA ARG A 569 21.23 1.94 3.48
C ARG A 569 22.66 2.29 3.86
N ALA A 570 22.80 3.16 4.84
CA ALA A 570 24.06 3.50 5.48
C ALA A 570 23.85 3.48 7.00
N GLY A 571 24.78 2.90 7.75
CA GLY A 571 24.70 2.86 9.21
C GLY A 571 26.08 2.82 9.86
N TYR A 572 26.13 3.23 11.12
CA TYR A 572 27.33 3.21 11.95
C TYR A 572 27.14 2.22 13.09
N ALA A 573 28.10 1.31 13.24
CA ALA A 573 28.16 0.34 14.33
C ALA A 573 29.07 0.90 15.43
N PHE A 574 28.50 1.14 16.62
CA PHE A 574 29.19 1.90 17.66
C PHE A 574 30.27 1.12 18.40
N ALA A 575 30.12 -0.21 18.57
CA ALA A 575 31.17 -1.00 19.23
C ALA A 575 32.29 -1.42 18.28
N ALA A 576 31.98 -1.61 16.99
CA ALA A 576 32.98 -1.87 15.95
C ALA A 576 33.61 -0.58 15.38
N GLU A 577 33.13 0.60 15.82
CA GLU A 577 33.55 1.92 15.33
C GLU A 577 33.58 2.06 13.80
N GLY A 578 32.65 1.41 13.10
CA GLY A 578 32.70 1.24 11.65
C GLY A 578 31.39 1.55 10.93
N VAL A 579 31.50 1.78 9.62
CA VAL A 579 30.40 2.10 8.71
C VAL A 579 29.99 0.86 7.93
N ARG A 580 28.68 0.70 7.71
CA ARG A 580 28.11 -0.28 6.79
C ARG A 580 27.30 0.42 5.71
N LEU A 581 27.56 0.07 4.46
CA LEU A 581 26.84 0.54 3.28
C LEU A 581 26.23 -0.65 2.55
N GLN A 582 24.96 -0.53 2.19
CA GLN A 582 24.24 -1.53 1.41
C GLN A 582 23.46 -0.86 0.30
N TYR A 583 23.68 -1.33 -0.92
CA TYR A 583 22.90 -0.95 -2.08
C TYR A 583 22.38 -2.22 -2.76
N ARG A 584 21.09 -2.27 -3.06
CA ARG A 584 20.47 -3.36 -3.81
C ARG A 584 19.49 -2.77 -4.81
N ALA A 585 19.58 -3.19 -6.06
CA ALA A 585 18.62 -2.84 -7.09
C ALA A 585 18.12 -4.13 -7.77
N ASP A 586 16.80 -4.33 -7.77
CA ASP A 586 16.13 -5.40 -8.52
C ASP A 586 15.37 -4.74 -9.69
N PHE A 587 15.42 -5.33 -10.89
CA PHE A 587 14.77 -4.83 -12.10
C PHE A 587 13.90 -5.93 -12.72
N HIS A 588 12.68 -5.56 -13.13
CA HIS A 588 11.77 -6.43 -13.88
C HIS A 588 11.54 -5.81 -15.26
N PRO A 589 12.25 -6.27 -16.29
CA PRO A 589 12.03 -5.82 -17.66
C PRO A 589 10.57 -6.08 -18.08
N ALA A 590 10.00 -5.16 -18.85
CA ALA A 590 8.66 -5.35 -19.41
C ALA A 590 8.58 -6.66 -20.19
N MET A 591 7.50 -7.40 -20.00
CA MET A 591 7.22 -8.64 -20.74
C MET A 591 8.32 -9.71 -20.58
N SER A 592 8.97 -9.77 -19.42
CA SER A 592 9.97 -10.79 -19.12
C SER A 592 9.70 -11.40 -17.75
N ARG A 593 9.84 -12.73 -17.66
CA ARG A 593 9.89 -13.43 -16.37
C ARG A 593 11.25 -13.27 -15.69
N ARG A 594 12.28 -12.84 -16.42
CA ARG A 594 13.64 -12.63 -15.91
C ARG A 594 13.66 -11.42 -14.98
N GLU A 595 14.18 -11.63 -13.80
CA GLU A 595 14.46 -10.59 -12.82
C GLU A 595 15.98 -10.37 -12.87
N THR A 596 16.46 -9.12 -12.95
CA THR A 596 17.90 -8.84 -12.89
C THR A 596 18.20 -8.06 -11.64
N TRP A 597 19.37 -8.26 -11.05
CA TRP A 597 19.69 -7.62 -9.78
C TRP A 597 21.16 -7.21 -9.73
N VAL A 598 21.42 -6.15 -8.96
CA VAL A 598 22.75 -5.66 -8.61
C VAL A 598 22.75 -5.41 -7.10
N ALA A 599 23.77 -5.89 -6.41
CA ALA A 599 23.98 -5.66 -4.99
C ALA A 599 25.41 -5.20 -4.74
N LEU A 600 25.56 -4.19 -3.90
CA LEU A 600 26.83 -3.71 -3.39
C LEU A 600 26.76 -3.72 -1.87
N PHE A 601 27.77 -4.29 -1.25
CA PHE A 601 28.00 -4.27 0.18
C PHE A 601 29.40 -3.73 0.45
N ALA A 602 29.50 -2.72 1.30
CA ALA A 602 30.78 -2.22 1.76
C ALA A 602 30.74 -2.01 3.27
N SER A 603 31.75 -2.44 3.99
CA SER A 603 31.80 -2.31 5.44
C SER A 603 33.22 -2.40 5.97
N ASN A 604 33.52 -1.65 7.03
CA ASN A 604 34.69 -1.84 7.89
C ASN A 604 34.29 -2.20 9.33
N ALA A 605 33.04 -2.65 9.51
CA ALA A 605 32.48 -3.12 10.77
C ALA A 605 32.18 -4.63 10.75
N GLU A 606 32.78 -5.37 9.80
CA GLU A 606 32.69 -6.83 9.77
C GLU A 606 33.84 -7.45 10.54
N PHE A 607 33.63 -8.69 10.97
CA PHE A 607 34.62 -9.49 11.64
C PHE A 607 34.33 -10.96 11.33
N LEU A 608 35.38 -11.78 11.39
CA LEU A 608 35.25 -13.23 11.52
C LEU A 608 35.97 -13.69 12.78
N ARG A 609 35.67 -14.91 13.22
CA ARG A 609 36.43 -15.59 14.27
C ARG A 609 37.14 -16.79 13.69
N PHE A 610 38.46 -16.81 13.82
CA PHE A 610 39.29 -17.92 13.35
C PHE A 610 39.89 -18.67 14.53
N HIS A 611 39.39 -19.87 14.78
CA HIS A 611 39.84 -20.77 15.85
C HIS A 611 40.83 -21.84 15.37
N GLY A 612 41.37 -21.68 14.15
CA GLY A 612 42.17 -22.71 13.48
C GLY A 612 41.32 -23.59 12.56
N TYR A 613 42.00 -24.33 11.68
CA TYR A 613 41.36 -25.37 10.86
C TYR A 613 41.19 -26.66 11.65
N GLY A 614 40.07 -27.34 11.42
CA GLY A 614 39.76 -28.65 11.99
C GLY A 614 38.48 -28.68 12.81
N ASN A 615 38.00 -29.89 13.06
CA ASN A 615 36.77 -30.15 13.79
C ASN A 615 36.98 -30.24 15.31
N GLU A 616 38.22 -30.41 15.77
CA GLU A 616 38.58 -30.62 17.18
C GLU A 616 39.48 -29.50 17.76
N THR A 617 39.43 -28.29 17.18
CA THR A 617 40.20 -27.14 17.65
C THR A 617 39.81 -26.74 19.08
N ARG A 618 40.76 -26.27 19.89
CA ARG A 618 40.57 -25.92 21.31
C ARG A 618 40.52 -24.41 21.56
N GLU A 619 39.67 -23.96 22.49
CA GLU A 619 39.64 -22.58 22.98
C GLU A 619 40.66 -22.36 24.11
N GLU A 620 41.96 -22.45 23.82
CA GLU A 620 43.02 -22.23 24.82
C GLU A 620 43.47 -20.76 24.93
N ARG A 621 42.94 -19.87 24.07
CA ARG A 621 43.29 -18.45 23.97
C ARG A 621 42.15 -17.54 24.43
N SER A 622 42.47 -16.27 24.67
CA SER A 622 41.46 -15.26 24.98
C SER A 622 40.57 -14.96 23.77
N GLU A 623 39.34 -14.53 24.00
CA GLU A 623 38.36 -14.32 22.92
C GLU A 623 38.84 -13.33 21.85
N ASN A 624 39.57 -12.29 22.26
CA ASN A 624 40.06 -11.26 21.33
C ASN A 624 41.15 -11.79 20.38
N GLU A 625 41.86 -12.86 20.75
CA GLU A 625 42.92 -13.45 19.92
C GLU A 625 42.39 -14.32 18.76
N PHE A 626 41.10 -14.63 18.77
CA PHE A 626 40.41 -15.31 17.66
C PHE A 626 39.69 -14.35 16.72
N ARG A 627 39.48 -13.10 17.14
CA ARG A 627 38.77 -12.10 16.34
C ARG A 627 39.67 -11.57 15.22
N VAL A 628 39.07 -11.45 14.05
CA VAL A 628 39.69 -10.92 12.84
C VAL A 628 38.77 -9.85 12.31
N ASP A 629 39.17 -8.58 12.41
CA ASP A 629 38.39 -7.49 11.86
C ASP A 629 38.56 -7.46 10.33
N GLN A 630 37.51 -7.08 9.63
CA GLN A 630 37.48 -7.14 8.18
C GLN A 630 36.92 -5.87 7.57
N ARG A 631 37.62 -5.37 6.57
CA ARG A 631 37.07 -4.46 5.57
C ARG A 631 36.63 -5.31 4.39
N VAL A 632 35.38 -5.12 3.97
CA VAL A 632 34.77 -5.94 2.92
C VAL A 632 34.14 -5.01 1.90
N LEU A 633 34.43 -5.24 0.63
CA LEU A 633 33.73 -4.70 -0.52
C LEU A 633 33.26 -5.89 -1.37
N ARG A 634 31.95 -6.01 -1.59
CA ARG A 634 31.36 -7.04 -2.43
C ARG A 634 30.38 -6.43 -3.41
N LEU A 635 30.60 -6.69 -4.70
CA LEU A 635 29.71 -6.33 -5.79
C LEU A 635 29.21 -7.62 -6.45
N GLU A 636 27.90 -7.75 -6.51
CA GLU A 636 27.24 -8.89 -7.14
C GLU A 636 26.26 -8.38 -8.20
N ALA A 637 26.21 -9.06 -9.33
CA ALA A 637 25.23 -8.76 -10.37
C ALA A 637 24.78 -10.06 -11.03
N GLY A 638 23.48 -10.19 -11.29
CA GLY A 638 22.96 -11.42 -11.84
C GLY A 638 21.54 -11.33 -12.37
N SER A 639 21.04 -12.49 -12.78
CA SER A 639 19.66 -12.69 -13.20
C SER A 639 19.05 -13.87 -12.47
N ARG A 640 17.74 -13.77 -12.20
CA ARG A 640 16.89 -14.83 -11.70
C ARG A 640 15.82 -15.14 -12.76
N LEU A 641 15.73 -16.41 -13.11
CA LEU A 641 14.80 -17.00 -14.06
C LEU A 641 13.84 -17.93 -13.31
N PRO A 642 12.63 -17.45 -12.97
CA PRO A 642 11.58 -18.29 -12.42
C PRO A 642 11.05 -19.23 -13.51
N VAL A 643 11.33 -20.52 -13.35
CA VAL A 643 10.91 -21.60 -14.26
C VAL A 643 9.44 -21.94 -14.00
N THR A 644 9.05 -22.02 -12.74
CA THR A 644 7.66 -22.15 -12.28
C THR A 644 7.38 -21.11 -11.18
N GLU A 645 6.20 -21.15 -10.56
CA GLU A 645 5.91 -20.30 -9.38
C GLU A 645 6.76 -20.66 -8.16
N ARG A 646 7.27 -21.90 -8.11
CA ARG A 646 8.00 -22.46 -6.98
C ARG A 646 9.48 -22.69 -7.27
N LEU A 647 9.84 -22.90 -8.53
CA LEU A 647 11.21 -23.18 -8.98
C LEU A 647 11.82 -21.96 -9.67
N ALA A 648 13.00 -21.54 -9.23
CA ALA A 648 13.77 -20.50 -9.88
C ALA A 648 15.25 -20.88 -10.02
N LEU A 649 15.85 -20.44 -11.12
CA LEU A 649 17.27 -20.52 -11.39
C LEU A 649 17.87 -19.12 -11.28
N SER A 650 19.06 -18.98 -10.73
CA SER A 650 19.81 -17.73 -10.71
C SER A 650 21.21 -17.96 -11.25
N PHE A 651 21.76 -16.95 -11.91
CA PHE A 651 23.16 -16.91 -12.34
C PHE A 651 23.68 -15.49 -12.15
N GLY A 652 24.94 -15.34 -11.77
CA GLY A 652 25.54 -14.03 -11.53
C GLY A 652 27.06 -14.06 -11.50
N SER A 653 27.62 -12.87 -11.36
CA SER A 653 29.04 -12.63 -11.14
C SER A 653 29.22 -11.97 -9.78
N VAL A 654 30.33 -12.30 -9.13
CA VAL A 654 30.70 -11.80 -7.82
C VAL A 654 32.10 -11.22 -7.94
N LEU A 655 32.25 -9.94 -7.57
CA LEU A 655 33.53 -9.31 -7.33
C LEU A 655 33.61 -9.05 -5.83
N GLU A 656 34.67 -9.50 -5.20
CA GLU A 656 34.90 -9.26 -3.80
C GLU A 656 36.33 -8.82 -3.55
N TRP A 657 36.48 -7.91 -2.60
CA TRP A 657 37.74 -7.49 -2.04
C TRP A 657 37.58 -7.45 -0.54
N GLN A 658 38.60 -7.91 0.16
CA GLN A 658 38.64 -7.85 1.60
C GLN A 658 40.04 -7.51 2.08
N ASP A 659 40.10 -6.92 3.25
CA ASP A 659 41.33 -6.64 3.99
C ASP A 659 41.08 -7.10 5.43
N THR A 660 41.82 -8.13 5.86
CA THR A 660 41.68 -8.71 7.20
C THR A 660 42.79 -8.22 8.12
N ASP A 661 42.39 -7.66 9.25
CA ASP A 661 43.30 -7.21 10.30
C ASP A 661 43.24 -8.19 11.49
N ALA A 662 44.39 -8.75 11.83
CA ALA A 662 44.53 -9.73 12.89
C ALA A 662 44.92 -9.04 14.20
N ALA A 663 44.36 -9.47 15.33
CA ALA A 663 44.83 -9.02 16.64
C ALA A 663 46.34 -9.34 16.81
N PRO A 664 47.14 -8.43 17.41
CA PRO A 664 48.55 -8.69 17.70
C PRO A 664 48.74 -9.96 18.54
N ASN A 665 49.61 -10.87 18.10
CA ASN A 665 49.83 -12.22 18.66
C ASN A 665 48.62 -13.16 18.56
N GLY A 666 47.62 -12.82 17.75
CA GLY A 666 46.44 -13.65 17.50
C GLY A 666 46.76 -14.89 16.69
N LEU A 667 45.87 -15.89 16.74
CA LEU A 667 46.08 -17.17 16.04
C LEU A 667 46.20 -16.96 14.51
N LEU A 668 45.48 -15.99 13.95
CA LEU A 668 45.55 -15.65 12.54
C LEU A 668 46.92 -15.08 12.13
N GLU A 669 47.54 -14.26 12.98
CA GLU A 669 48.86 -13.67 12.70
C GLU A 669 49.98 -14.71 12.72
N GLU A 670 49.85 -15.72 13.58
CA GLU A 670 50.79 -16.85 13.70
C GLU A 670 50.65 -17.84 12.54
N THR A 671 49.42 -18.20 12.19
CA THR A 671 49.16 -19.25 11.18
C THR A 671 49.15 -18.75 9.75
N ARG A 672 48.82 -17.46 9.52
CA ARG A 672 48.72 -16.79 8.21
C ARG A 672 48.14 -17.67 7.09
N PRO A 673 46.91 -18.20 7.25
CA PRO A 673 46.28 -18.99 6.23
C PRO A 673 46.13 -18.20 4.91
N TYR A 674 46.01 -18.92 3.80
CA TYR A 674 45.85 -18.32 2.48
C TYR A 674 44.64 -17.36 2.45
N GLY A 675 44.80 -16.19 1.82
CA GLY A 675 43.77 -15.15 1.71
C GLY A 675 43.70 -14.13 2.87
N VAL A 676 44.62 -14.21 3.84
CA VAL A 676 44.78 -13.19 4.90
C VAL A 676 45.47 -11.95 4.36
N GLY A 677 45.02 -10.78 4.83
CA GLY A 677 45.43 -9.45 4.38
C GLY A 677 44.51 -8.94 3.28
N GLU A 678 45.05 -8.15 2.36
CA GLU A 678 44.34 -7.72 1.16
C GLU A 678 44.16 -8.92 0.20
N PHE A 679 42.91 -9.21 -0.16
CA PHE A 679 42.58 -10.28 -1.09
C PHE A 679 41.36 -9.92 -1.94
N GLY A 680 41.57 -9.88 -3.26
CA GLY A 680 40.55 -9.68 -4.28
C GLY A 680 40.27 -10.93 -5.11
N ALA A 681 38.99 -11.21 -5.36
CA ALA A 681 38.56 -12.30 -6.23
C ALA A 681 37.39 -11.90 -7.14
N LEU A 682 37.40 -12.47 -8.34
CA LEU A 682 36.30 -12.39 -9.30
C LEU A 682 35.79 -13.80 -9.57
N GLY A 683 34.50 -14.02 -9.40
CA GLY A 683 33.87 -15.32 -9.57
C GLY A 683 32.52 -15.26 -10.30
N VAL A 684 32.02 -16.44 -10.64
CA VAL A 684 30.67 -16.66 -11.14
C VAL A 684 29.89 -17.49 -10.13
N SER A 685 28.58 -17.26 -10.05
CA SER A 685 27.67 -17.99 -9.18
C SER A 685 26.45 -18.49 -9.94
N ALA A 686 25.94 -19.64 -9.51
CA ALA A 686 24.68 -20.22 -9.96
C ALA A 686 23.89 -20.70 -8.75
N ALA A 687 22.57 -20.58 -8.80
CA ALA A 687 21.70 -21.12 -7.75
C ALA A 687 20.41 -21.71 -8.32
N VAL A 688 19.90 -22.75 -7.67
CA VAL A 688 18.56 -23.28 -7.89
C VAL A 688 17.78 -23.24 -6.58
N GLU A 689 16.55 -22.76 -6.63
CA GLU A 689 15.67 -22.66 -5.47
C GLU A 689 14.29 -23.22 -5.79
N LEU A 690 13.85 -24.20 -5.00
CA LEU A 690 12.48 -24.69 -4.95
C LEU A 690 11.87 -24.23 -3.62
N ASP A 691 10.87 -23.36 -3.66
CA ASP A 691 10.16 -22.88 -2.47
C ASP A 691 8.66 -23.21 -2.58
N THR A 692 8.23 -24.17 -1.78
CA THR A 692 6.84 -24.66 -1.70
C THR A 692 6.16 -24.28 -0.39
N ARG A 693 6.83 -23.46 0.44
CA ARG A 693 6.29 -23.02 1.73
C ARG A 693 5.01 -22.21 1.54
N ASP A 694 4.06 -22.42 2.42
CA ASP A 694 2.81 -21.66 2.51
C ASP A 694 3.08 -20.15 2.72
N HIS A 695 4.02 -19.81 3.59
CA HIS A 695 4.44 -18.46 3.88
C HIS A 695 5.97 -18.34 3.97
N ARG A 696 6.54 -17.27 3.40
CA ARG A 696 8.02 -17.13 3.35
C ARG A 696 8.67 -16.74 4.68
N ARG A 697 7.97 -15.97 5.51
CA ARG A 697 8.49 -15.46 6.81
C ARG A 697 8.07 -16.32 8.01
N PHE A 698 6.90 -16.95 7.91
CA PHE A 698 6.35 -17.80 8.96
C PHE A 698 5.75 -19.07 8.34
N ALA A 699 6.59 -19.97 7.86
CA ALA A 699 6.12 -21.20 7.24
C ALA A 699 5.55 -22.15 8.30
N THR A 700 4.35 -22.67 8.08
CA THR A 700 3.80 -23.77 8.90
C THR A 700 3.89 -25.10 8.16
N ARG A 701 3.90 -25.04 6.83
CA ARG A 701 3.92 -26.20 5.95
C ARG A 701 4.77 -25.95 4.71
N GLY A 702 5.36 -27.03 4.22
CA GLY A 702 6.05 -27.04 2.93
C GLY A 702 7.57 -27.07 3.06
N LEU A 703 8.22 -27.07 1.91
CA LEU A 703 9.64 -27.32 1.74
C LEU A 703 10.31 -26.19 0.98
N ARG A 704 11.49 -25.77 1.44
CA ARG A 704 12.45 -24.97 0.68
C ARG A 704 13.69 -25.80 0.45
N LEU A 705 14.11 -25.92 -0.80
CA LEU A 705 15.41 -26.46 -1.20
C LEU A 705 16.17 -25.37 -1.93
N ARG A 706 17.44 -25.17 -1.58
CA ARG A 706 18.33 -24.24 -2.25
C ARG A 706 19.70 -24.88 -2.43
N ALA A 707 20.24 -24.78 -3.64
CA ALA A 707 21.62 -25.10 -3.93
C ALA A 707 22.28 -23.87 -4.56
N ASP A 708 23.41 -23.46 -4.01
CA ASP A 708 24.25 -22.37 -4.49
C ASP A 708 25.62 -22.95 -4.86
N ALA A 709 26.18 -22.53 -5.98
CA ALA A 709 27.50 -22.90 -6.43
C ALA A 709 28.25 -21.67 -6.92
N SER A 710 29.51 -21.52 -6.54
CA SER A 710 30.39 -20.43 -6.98
C SER A 710 31.72 -20.99 -7.45
N ALA A 711 32.30 -20.36 -8.47
CA ALA A 711 33.60 -20.72 -9.00
C ALA A 711 34.43 -19.46 -9.26
N TYR A 712 35.69 -19.51 -8.86
CA TYR A 712 36.65 -18.42 -8.92
C TYR A 712 37.86 -18.88 -9.73
N PRO A 713 38.04 -18.38 -10.97
CA PRO A 713 39.26 -18.64 -11.74
C PRO A 713 40.50 -18.00 -11.08
N PRO A 714 41.72 -18.40 -11.46
CA PRO A 714 42.95 -17.79 -10.99
C PRO A 714 43.14 -16.40 -11.60
N LEU A 715 42.43 -15.42 -11.07
CA LEU A 715 42.40 -14.04 -11.53
C LEU A 715 42.47 -13.10 -10.32
N TRP A 716 43.13 -11.96 -10.51
CA TRP A 716 43.41 -11.00 -9.45
C TRP A 716 44.33 -11.63 -8.39
N ASP A 717 43.88 -11.81 -7.14
CA ASP A 717 44.73 -12.37 -6.07
C ASP A 717 44.51 -13.88 -5.86
N ALA A 718 43.56 -14.49 -6.58
CA ALA A 718 43.38 -15.94 -6.60
C ALA A 718 44.50 -16.63 -7.38
N GLU A 719 45.36 -17.40 -6.69
CA GLU A 719 46.50 -18.11 -7.29
C GLU A 719 46.08 -19.33 -8.09
N GLN A 720 45.01 -20.00 -7.66
CA GLN A 720 44.46 -21.19 -8.29
C GLN A 720 42.94 -21.08 -8.40
N ALA A 721 42.36 -21.87 -9.31
CA ALA A 721 40.91 -21.99 -9.36
C ALA A 721 40.39 -22.64 -8.07
N PHE A 722 39.39 -22.01 -7.45
CA PHE A 722 38.68 -22.59 -6.31
C PHE A 722 37.17 -22.44 -6.48
N GLY A 723 36.40 -23.22 -5.73
CA GLY A 723 34.94 -23.18 -5.81
C GLY A 723 34.27 -23.60 -4.52
N THR A 724 33.00 -23.22 -4.40
CA THR A 724 32.17 -23.52 -3.23
C THR A 724 30.80 -24.01 -3.69
N VAL A 725 30.23 -24.98 -2.97
CA VAL A 725 28.85 -25.41 -3.14
C VAL A 725 28.20 -25.45 -1.77
N ARG A 726 27.03 -24.83 -1.69
CA ARG A 726 26.18 -24.82 -0.50
C ARG A 726 24.83 -25.43 -0.83
N LEU A 727 24.39 -26.36 0.00
CA LEU A 727 23.07 -26.97 -0.06
C LEU A 727 22.31 -26.63 1.22
N GLU A 728 21.05 -26.24 1.09
CA GLU A 728 20.14 -26.00 2.22
C GLU A 728 18.76 -26.58 1.92
N ALA A 729 18.22 -27.33 2.88
CA ALA A 729 16.87 -27.83 2.89
C ALA A 729 16.17 -27.38 4.18
N ALA A 730 14.96 -26.84 4.06
CA ALA A 730 14.13 -26.47 5.20
C ALA A 730 12.69 -26.99 5.00
N ALA A 731 12.25 -27.88 5.89
CA ALA A 731 10.91 -28.46 5.90
C ALA A 731 10.13 -27.95 7.11
N HIS A 732 8.88 -27.55 6.90
CA HIS A 732 7.96 -27.14 7.95
C HIS A 732 6.79 -28.11 7.97
N LEU A 733 6.53 -28.71 9.14
CA LEU A 733 5.55 -29.76 9.34
C LEU A 733 4.56 -29.32 10.44
N GLY A 734 3.38 -28.84 10.03
CA GLY A 734 2.30 -28.50 10.95
C GLY A 734 1.63 -29.75 11.55
N LEU A 735 2.21 -30.26 12.65
CA LEU A 735 1.79 -31.45 13.38
C LEU A 735 0.35 -31.34 13.93
N ARG A 736 -0.04 -30.13 14.36
CA ARG A 736 -1.41 -29.81 14.79
C ARG A 736 -1.87 -28.48 14.17
N GLY A 737 -1.84 -28.43 12.85
CA GLY A 737 -2.12 -27.18 12.14
C GLY A 737 -1.03 -26.16 12.43
N GLU A 738 -1.42 -24.98 12.89
CA GLU A 738 -0.50 -23.90 13.26
C GLU A 738 -0.07 -23.98 14.73
N ASP A 739 -0.79 -24.71 15.59
CA ASP A 739 -0.51 -24.79 17.04
C ASP A 739 0.77 -25.55 17.37
N ALA A 740 1.16 -26.49 16.50
CA ALA A 740 2.36 -27.29 16.67
C ALA A 740 3.05 -27.44 15.32
N VAL A 741 4.22 -26.83 15.18
CA VAL A 741 5.01 -26.86 13.94
C VAL A 741 6.40 -27.39 14.25
N LEU A 742 6.81 -28.46 13.55
CA LEU A 742 8.18 -28.92 13.54
C LEU A 742 8.89 -28.31 12.31
N ALA A 743 9.84 -27.41 12.56
CA ALA A 743 10.72 -26.86 11.55
C ALA A 743 12.04 -27.65 11.56
N LEU A 744 12.38 -28.26 10.43
CA LEU A 744 13.63 -28.97 10.22
C LEU A 744 14.44 -28.21 9.19
N ARG A 745 15.68 -27.88 9.51
CA ARG A 745 16.63 -27.30 8.58
C ARG A 745 17.87 -28.17 8.54
N GLY A 746 18.42 -28.38 7.36
CA GLY A 746 19.68 -29.08 7.20
C GLY A 746 20.43 -28.50 6.02
N GLY A 747 21.74 -28.45 6.12
CA GLY A 747 22.55 -27.93 5.05
C GLY A 747 23.99 -28.39 5.13
N GLY A 748 24.70 -28.13 4.06
CA GLY A 748 26.12 -28.37 4.00
C GLY A 748 26.80 -27.41 3.04
N GLU A 749 28.08 -27.21 3.29
CA GLU A 749 28.97 -26.42 2.46
C GLU A 749 30.21 -27.27 2.16
N ARG A 750 30.68 -27.22 0.92
CA ARG A 750 31.93 -27.86 0.51
C ARG A 750 32.69 -26.92 -0.40
N THR A 751 34.00 -26.88 -0.21
CA THR A 751 34.92 -26.10 -1.02
C THR A 751 35.96 -26.99 -1.69
N TRP A 752 36.56 -26.50 -2.76
CA TRP A 752 37.57 -27.21 -3.54
C TRP A 752 38.63 -26.25 -4.08
N GLY A 753 39.85 -26.76 -4.25
CA GLY A 753 41.01 -25.98 -4.69
C GLY A 753 41.74 -25.33 -3.52
N LEU A 754 42.62 -24.36 -3.83
CA LEU A 754 43.28 -23.55 -2.81
C LEU A 754 42.33 -22.42 -2.39
N VAL A 755 41.56 -22.68 -1.34
CA VAL A 755 40.46 -21.81 -0.89
C VAL A 755 40.99 -20.80 0.13
N PRO A 756 40.75 -19.49 -0.04
CA PRO A 756 41.16 -18.50 0.94
C PRO A 756 40.25 -18.54 2.18
N LEU A 757 40.77 -18.13 3.35
CA LEU A 757 40.12 -18.31 4.66
C LEU A 757 38.63 -17.90 4.71
N GLN A 758 38.29 -16.77 4.11
CA GLN A 758 36.93 -16.23 4.06
C GLN A 758 35.91 -17.13 3.34
N HIS A 759 36.40 -18.06 2.54
CA HIS A 759 35.60 -19.07 1.82
C HIS A 759 35.72 -20.45 2.46
N ALA A 760 36.38 -20.59 3.61
CA ALA A 760 36.38 -21.87 4.33
C ALA A 760 34.96 -22.25 4.76
N ALA A 761 34.69 -23.56 4.86
CA ALA A 761 33.43 -24.05 5.37
C ALA A 761 33.40 -23.90 6.90
N PHE A 762 32.65 -22.91 7.38
CA PHE A 762 32.53 -22.61 8.81
C PHE A 762 31.31 -23.27 9.47
N LEU A 763 31.46 -23.63 10.74
CA LEU A 763 30.37 -24.09 11.62
C LEU A 763 30.43 -23.36 12.96
N GLY A 764 29.25 -23.04 13.52
CA GLY A 764 29.11 -22.36 14.80
C GLY A 764 28.22 -21.13 14.70
N GLY A 765 27.69 -20.68 15.84
CA GLY A 765 26.95 -19.42 15.94
C GLY A 765 25.44 -19.56 15.80
N ARG A 766 24.75 -18.41 15.82
CA ARG A 766 23.28 -18.32 15.98
C ARG A 766 22.47 -18.88 14.82
N ASN A 767 23.10 -19.17 13.67
CA ASN A 767 22.40 -19.58 12.45
C ASN A 767 22.60 -21.06 12.08
N LEU A 768 23.66 -21.70 12.61
CA LEU A 768 24.08 -23.05 12.23
C LEU A 768 24.12 -24.00 13.43
N LEU A 769 24.65 -23.54 14.58
CA LEU A 769 24.87 -24.37 15.76
C LEU A 769 24.82 -23.51 17.04
N HIS A 770 23.65 -23.42 17.66
CA HIS A 770 23.43 -22.62 18.86
C HIS A 770 24.27 -23.14 20.04
N GLY A 771 24.60 -22.28 21.00
CA GLY A 771 25.48 -22.64 22.13
C GLY A 771 26.96 -22.74 21.77
N TYR A 772 27.35 -22.45 20.52
CA TYR A 772 28.75 -22.33 20.07
C TYR A 772 29.04 -20.87 19.66
N ARG A 773 30.32 -20.51 19.56
CA ARG A 773 30.72 -19.21 19.00
C ARG A 773 30.51 -19.17 17.50
N GLU A 774 30.37 -17.98 16.93
CA GLU A 774 30.36 -17.80 15.47
C GLU A 774 31.66 -18.35 14.88
N GLN A 775 31.56 -19.11 13.77
CA GLN A 775 32.72 -19.65 13.04
C GLN A 775 33.69 -20.48 13.92
N ARG A 776 33.16 -21.18 14.93
CA ARG A 776 33.93 -21.96 15.89
C ARG A 776 34.83 -23.04 15.27
N PHE A 777 34.42 -23.61 14.15
CA PHE A 777 35.19 -24.61 13.40
C PHE A 777 35.27 -24.22 11.92
N ALA A 778 36.40 -24.52 11.28
CA ALA A 778 36.68 -24.18 9.88
C ALA A 778 37.33 -25.37 9.14
N GLY A 779 36.94 -25.63 7.90
CA GLY A 779 37.52 -26.70 7.09
C GLY A 779 37.10 -26.63 5.62
N ASP A 780 37.23 -27.74 4.91
CA ASP A 780 36.89 -27.87 3.48
C ASP A 780 35.42 -28.24 3.26
N ALA A 781 34.77 -28.80 4.29
CA ALA A 781 33.34 -29.01 4.28
C ALA A 781 32.73 -28.85 5.67
N ALA A 782 31.46 -28.47 5.72
CA ALA A 782 30.67 -28.42 6.94
C ALA A 782 29.27 -28.98 6.66
N VAL A 783 28.70 -29.69 7.61
CA VAL A 783 27.32 -30.17 7.57
C VAL A 783 26.64 -29.81 8.88
N TYR A 784 25.39 -29.37 8.80
CA TYR A 784 24.59 -29.04 9.97
C TYR A 784 23.13 -29.45 9.80
N GLY A 785 22.45 -29.65 10.93
CA GLY A 785 21.02 -29.91 11.04
C GLY A 785 20.46 -29.23 12.28
N ASN A 786 19.29 -28.60 12.12
CA ASN A 786 18.54 -27.94 13.18
C ASN A 786 17.12 -28.48 13.18
N ALA A 787 16.60 -28.78 14.35
CA ALA A 787 15.21 -29.13 14.57
C ALA A 787 14.62 -28.17 15.61
N GLU A 788 13.51 -27.52 15.27
CA GLU A 788 12.80 -26.60 16.14
C GLU A 788 11.33 -27.02 16.23
N LEU A 789 10.89 -27.46 17.42
CA LEU A 789 9.49 -27.75 17.70
C LEU A 789 8.84 -26.53 18.34
N ARG A 790 7.91 -25.91 17.63
CA ARG A 790 7.15 -24.73 18.06
C ARG A 790 5.80 -25.17 18.57
N LEU A 791 5.42 -24.70 19.75
CA LEU A 791 4.11 -24.93 20.36
C LEU A 791 3.47 -23.59 20.69
N SER A 792 2.30 -23.32 20.12
CA SER A 792 1.43 -22.24 20.55
C SER A 792 0.76 -22.62 21.87
N LEU A 793 0.83 -21.73 22.84
CA LEU A 793 0.20 -21.91 24.15
C LEU A 793 -1.16 -21.19 24.21
N GLY A 794 -1.36 -20.19 23.37
CA GLY A 794 -2.64 -19.53 23.21
C GLY A 794 -2.52 -18.09 22.71
N GLU A 795 -3.65 -17.41 22.73
CA GLU A 795 -3.78 -16.02 22.35
C GLU A 795 -4.05 -15.15 23.58
N ALA A 796 -3.48 -13.95 23.59
CA ALA A 796 -3.78 -12.86 24.50
C ALA A 796 -4.20 -11.63 23.70
N ARG A 797 -4.95 -10.73 24.34
CA ARG A 797 -5.38 -9.45 23.76
C ARG A 797 -5.09 -8.33 24.74
N VAL A 798 -3.82 -8.17 25.11
CA VAL A 798 -3.40 -7.15 26.08
C VAL A 798 -3.36 -5.78 25.41
N ALA A 799 -2.57 -5.63 24.33
CA ALA A 799 -2.55 -4.41 23.54
C ALA A 799 -3.01 -4.68 22.09
N VAL A 800 -2.38 -5.67 21.44
CA VAL A 800 -2.73 -6.14 20.10
C VAL A 800 -3.10 -7.63 20.17
N PRO A 801 -3.64 -8.25 19.10
CA PRO A 801 -3.74 -9.70 19.05
C PRO A 801 -2.34 -10.27 19.17
N GLU A 802 -2.11 -10.96 20.28
CA GLU A 802 -0.81 -11.48 20.66
C GLU A 802 -0.96 -12.99 20.71
N GLU A 803 -0.13 -13.69 19.95
CA GLU A 803 -0.02 -15.13 20.10
C GLU A 803 1.31 -15.44 20.75
N TYR A 804 1.30 -16.29 21.76
CA TYR A 804 2.51 -16.64 22.49
C TYR A 804 2.67 -18.15 22.58
N GLY A 805 3.93 -18.55 22.66
CA GLY A 805 4.24 -19.95 22.77
C GLY A 805 5.65 -20.23 23.23
N VAL A 806 5.96 -21.52 23.24
CA VAL A 806 7.28 -22.04 23.58
C VAL A 806 7.84 -22.78 22.39
N PHE A 807 9.16 -22.96 22.38
CA PHE A 807 9.81 -23.85 21.44
C PHE A 807 10.98 -24.57 22.08
N ALA A 808 11.31 -25.73 21.52
CA ALA A 808 12.54 -26.47 21.82
C ALA A 808 13.37 -26.57 20.54
N LEU A 809 14.68 -26.43 20.66
CA LEU A 809 15.62 -26.55 19.55
C LEU A 809 16.67 -27.64 19.84
N ALA A 810 17.07 -28.32 18.78
CA ALA A 810 18.17 -29.28 18.78
C ALA A 810 19.00 -29.09 17.53
N ASP A 811 20.29 -28.90 17.71
CA ASP A 811 21.24 -28.71 16.63
C ASP A 811 22.29 -29.80 16.63
N LEU A 812 22.80 -30.11 15.45
CA LEU A 812 23.90 -31.04 15.24
C LEU A 812 24.73 -30.55 14.06
N GLY A 813 26.05 -30.58 14.17
CA GLY A 813 26.91 -30.22 13.06
C GLY A 813 28.31 -30.78 13.19
N ARG A 814 29.02 -30.75 12.07
CA ARG A 814 30.40 -31.20 11.95
C ARG A 814 31.12 -30.49 10.81
N VAL A 815 32.40 -30.22 11.02
CA VAL A 815 33.34 -29.77 10.00
C VAL A 815 34.24 -30.94 9.57
N PHE A 816 34.70 -30.88 8.34
CA PHE A 816 35.62 -31.83 7.73
C PHE A 816 36.79 -31.05 7.12
N LEU A 817 38.00 -31.51 7.40
CA LEU A 817 39.24 -30.99 6.85
C LEU A 817 40.02 -32.13 6.21
N ASP A 818 40.57 -31.93 5.01
CA ASP A 818 41.38 -32.95 4.37
C ASP A 818 42.62 -33.29 5.21
N GLY A 819 42.95 -34.58 5.30
CA GLY A 819 43.99 -35.09 6.20
C GLY A 819 43.61 -35.20 7.68
N GLU A 820 42.47 -34.66 8.13
CA GLU A 820 41.98 -34.82 9.50
C GLU A 820 41.10 -36.09 9.63
N ARG A 821 41.34 -36.89 10.67
CA ARG A 821 40.42 -37.96 11.10
C ARG A 821 39.78 -37.56 12.42
N SER A 822 38.54 -37.09 12.36
CA SER A 822 37.68 -36.84 13.51
C SER A 822 36.40 -37.67 13.38
N ASP A 823 35.83 -38.15 14.48
CA ASP A 823 34.47 -38.71 14.51
C ASP A 823 33.50 -37.86 15.36
N GLN A 824 33.97 -36.68 15.80
CA GLN A 824 33.24 -35.82 16.70
C GLN A 824 32.11 -35.09 15.97
N TRP A 825 30.91 -35.18 16.53
CA TRP A 825 29.76 -34.35 16.18
C TRP A 825 29.49 -33.36 17.29
N HIS A 826 29.22 -32.12 16.92
CA HIS A 826 28.92 -31.03 17.84
C HIS A 826 27.41 -30.87 17.93
N GLY A 827 26.87 -30.98 19.13
CA GLY A 827 25.43 -30.95 19.37
C GLY A 827 25.05 -29.86 20.36
N ALA A 828 23.85 -29.30 20.17
CA ALA A 828 23.29 -28.34 21.11
C ALA A 828 21.81 -28.59 21.35
N LEU A 829 21.35 -28.25 22.56
CA LEU A 829 19.95 -28.28 22.93
C LEU A 829 19.55 -26.95 23.53
N GLY A 830 18.35 -26.49 23.23
CA GLY A 830 17.83 -25.25 23.77
C GLY A 830 16.31 -25.21 23.84
N ALA A 831 15.81 -24.18 24.49
CA ALA A 831 14.40 -23.87 24.56
C ALA A 831 14.19 -22.36 24.63
N GLY A 832 13.00 -21.92 24.26
CA GLY A 832 12.67 -20.51 24.22
C GLY A 832 11.19 -20.23 24.28
N ILE A 833 10.90 -18.93 24.32
CA ILE A 833 9.56 -18.37 24.23
C ILE A 833 9.48 -17.49 22.98
N TRP A 834 8.28 -17.39 22.42
CA TRP A 834 8.01 -16.50 21.31
C TRP A 834 6.70 -15.75 21.52
N LEU A 835 6.64 -14.54 20.95
CA LEU A 835 5.49 -13.66 20.95
C LEU A 835 5.29 -13.10 19.54
N ALA A 836 4.16 -13.40 18.92
CA ALA A 836 3.73 -12.85 17.65
C ALA A 836 2.78 -11.68 17.86
N LEU A 837 3.07 -10.54 17.21
CA LEU A 837 2.25 -9.33 17.30
C LEU A 837 1.41 -9.16 16.02
N VAL A 838 0.08 -9.19 16.15
CA VAL A 838 -0.92 -9.11 15.07
C VAL A 838 -0.91 -10.30 14.09
N ASP A 839 0.27 -10.77 13.72
CA ASP A 839 0.53 -11.83 12.76
C ASP A 839 1.89 -12.48 13.08
N ARG A 840 2.00 -13.80 12.91
CA ARG A 840 3.23 -14.56 13.19
C ARG A 840 4.43 -14.18 12.31
N ALA A 841 4.23 -13.42 11.23
CA ALA A 841 5.32 -12.77 10.50
C ALA A 841 6.07 -11.70 11.33
N ASN A 842 5.48 -11.21 12.42
CA ASN A 842 6.07 -10.26 13.38
C ASN A 842 6.32 -10.96 14.73
N THR A 843 7.02 -12.09 14.69
CA THR A 843 7.39 -12.83 15.89
C THR A 843 8.66 -12.24 16.52
N LEU A 844 8.67 -12.11 17.84
CA LEU A 844 9.87 -11.92 18.65
C LEU A 844 10.15 -13.23 19.40
N SER A 845 11.37 -13.74 19.32
CA SER A 845 11.77 -14.98 19.99
C SER A 845 12.94 -14.73 20.93
N LEU A 846 12.90 -15.37 22.10
CA LEU A 846 13.98 -15.43 23.09
C LEU A 846 14.30 -16.90 23.36
N ALA A 847 15.55 -17.31 23.18
CA ALA A 847 16.02 -18.68 23.43
C ALA A 847 17.22 -18.72 24.35
N VAL A 848 17.35 -19.83 25.08
CA VAL A 848 18.58 -20.26 25.75
C VAL A 848 18.99 -21.60 25.15
N ALA A 849 20.22 -21.72 24.70
CA ALA A 849 20.77 -22.97 24.18
C ALA A 849 22.11 -23.29 24.83
N ARG A 850 22.39 -24.60 24.99
CA ARG A 850 23.61 -25.14 25.55
C ARG A 850 24.27 -26.10 24.56
N GLY A 851 25.49 -25.75 24.18
CA GLY A 851 26.44 -26.60 23.44
C GLY A 851 27.76 -26.64 24.22
N GLU A 852 28.83 -26.12 23.61
CA GLU A 852 30.10 -25.85 24.30
C GLU A 852 29.94 -24.78 25.40
N ARG A 853 29.04 -23.80 25.18
CA ARG A 853 28.65 -22.79 26.16
C ARG A 853 27.13 -22.66 26.25
N THR A 854 26.67 -21.99 27.32
CA THR A 854 25.28 -21.54 27.42
C THR A 854 25.17 -20.13 26.82
N ALA A 855 24.26 -19.92 25.88
CA ALA A 855 24.07 -18.65 25.20
C ALA A 855 22.58 -18.27 25.16
N VAL A 856 22.32 -16.97 25.21
CA VAL A 856 20.97 -16.38 25.12
C VAL A 856 20.85 -15.67 23.78
N TYR A 857 19.72 -15.90 23.08
CA TYR A 857 19.46 -15.37 21.74
C TYR A 857 18.14 -14.61 21.73
N ALA A 858 18.13 -13.41 21.14
CA ALA A 858 16.92 -12.63 20.88
C ALA A 858 16.85 -12.27 19.39
N ARG A 859 15.69 -12.46 18.75
CA ARG A 859 15.55 -12.26 17.29
C ARG A 859 14.11 -11.91 16.89
N LEU A 860 13.98 -11.12 15.83
CA LEU A 860 12.74 -10.99 15.05
C LEU A 860 12.60 -12.19 14.09
N GLY A 861 11.60 -13.04 14.34
CA GLY A 861 11.40 -14.34 13.72
C GLY A 861 11.71 -15.50 14.65
N PHE A 862 11.57 -16.74 14.16
CA PHE A 862 11.99 -17.96 14.85
C PHE A 862 13.51 -18.19 14.69
N MET A 863 14.09 -19.15 15.44
CA MET A 863 15.54 -19.34 15.45
C MET A 863 16.05 -20.11 14.23
N SER A 864 15.25 -21.04 13.69
CA SER A 864 15.60 -21.86 12.50
C SER A 864 15.54 -21.13 11.16
#